data_AF-A0A9Q0M026-F1
#
_entry.id   AF-A0A9Q0M026-F1
#
_cell.length_a   1.000
_cell.length_b   1.000
_cell.length_c   1.000
_cell.angle_alpha   90.00
_cell.angle_beta   90.00
_cell.angle_gamma   90.00
#
_symmetry.space_group_name_H-M   'P 1'
#
loop_
_entity.id
_entity.type
_entity.pdbx_description
1 polymer ?
#
loop_
_entity_poly.entity_id
_entity_poly.type
_entity_poly.pdbx_seq_one_letter_code
_entity_poly.pdbx_strand_id
1 'polypeptide(L)'
;MDENRFGNDEQSIHRSTSMDSIVSSCSNTTDGFQSATNSNENLLQHFQCYIMRRNRSFIRRLSSHALNATSDFDTFKRWVYQDLEKHRLQLKEAGANLFYRNETSEQFFEAYLQLASNGLKHSNSETCEPSPYFPCTLTCSSLQRQTIIHNILQEWRFEIDESDPTSFPILSSYIGEVPIIEKLIKVQLIQKVFPLHHEDDLDDLKESWVCKFLSSQPLDTIASYFGSSIAIYFAFIDFYTKWLLYPTFFGLFLVHFHLILSLIPEFFHKWIPTISIESNLADDILLFVFIIAMIIWASVMLQKWKIRCKHFVDRWKCLLPPKVDHFNYEEDHTLGDNVNEEHSSLNRMVFRYCVTFPIIGISLAITFAVMFNIFNFQTWWDSELIDNQSYPSWTRFVPKVMLALIINGSNFIYYYMAVWLNDKEQYSNSEVRENNLINKLVLFQFLNSFLPLLYIAFYLTDVAKLQEQLTTQLITRQVIGNFNEAVWPFVKESYRIATRKMQHRDRQPSMKCDEQQSTENNRTKASYETDDLSKGELESCMYCYESTFDDYLELVVQFGYVMLFAPVFPLAALCAFLNNLIEIRSDAFKLCYVFQRPFGNEPSRAVDEWTRVLGYLSVAAIATNCGLMVITGHINRVFGLSHSTHVILTGVAIEDKFTMDMWPQPNDMSRSQLLERVKGKSAIFCTLVDKIDSELLDAAGTQLKTISTLSVGYDHIDIGECHKRGIVVGNTPDVLTDAVAELTIGLLLATLRRFFEAHKALLEKRWLPGWGHFFMCGGMVKDSVVGFVGAGRIGSSIMDRLKAFKPKQILYNTRTRQMPLEDEHGCRHVGLSDLLSQSDIVIVCCSLNPSTKHLLGREQFRLMKPNSILINTSRGAVVDQRALYEALKSGTTISAAGLDVMEVEPMPLDDPLLTLDNV
;
A
#
# COMPACT_ATOMS: atom_id res chain seq x y z
N MET A 1 -56.05 -27.79 -1.77
CA MET A 1 -54.99 -28.22 -0.86
C MET A 1 -53.65 -27.68 -1.35
N ASP A 2 -53.24 -26.43 -1.17
CA ASP A 2 -53.91 -25.15 -0.92
C ASP A 2 -52.93 -24.06 -1.41
N GLU A 3 -53.52 -23.09 -2.14
CA GLU A 3 -53.13 -21.71 -2.49
C GLU A 3 -51.65 -21.36 -2.84
N ASN A 4 -51.30 -21.20 -4.13
CA ASN A 4 -51.39 -19.98 -5.01
C ASN A 4 -50.31 -18.90 -4.72
N ARG A 5 -49.22 -18.84 -5.51
CA ARG A 5 -48.99 -17.98 -6.71
C ARG A 5 -49.29 -16.49 -6.51
N PHE A 6 -48.28 -15.63 -6.71
CA PHE A 6 -48.33 -14.49 -7.65
C PHE A 6 -46.91 -14.01 -7.99
N GLY A 7 -46.65 -13.88 -9.29
CA GLY A 7 -45.59 -13.05 -9.86
C GLY A 7 -46.20 -11.93 -10.71
N ASN A 8 -45.39 -10.91 -10.96
CA ASN A 8 -45.49 -9.84 -11.97
C ASN A 8 -46.73 -8.93 -11.96
N ASP A 9 -46.53 -7.63 -11.74
CA ASP A 9 -46.47 -6.62 -12.82
C ASP A 9 -46.36 -5.18 -12.28
N GLU A 10 -45.61 -4.36 -13.00
CA GLU A 10 -45.62 -2.90 -12.93
C GLU A 10 -47.02 -2.34 -13.28
N GLN A 11 -47.50 -1.34 -12.54
CA GLN A 11 -48.00 -0.04 -13.04
C GLN A 11 -48.98 0.65 -12.06
N SER A 12 -48.72 1.94 -11.85
CA SER A 12 -49.68 3.02 -11.58
C SER A 12 -50.45 3.02 -10.25
N ILE A 13 -50.02 3.85 -9.29
CA ILE A 13 -50.94 4.73 -8.55
C ILE A 13 -50.30 6.13 -8.45
N HIS A 14 -50.58 6.95 -9.46
CA HIS A 14 -50.71 8.38 -9.27
C HIS A 14 -51.90 8.63 -8.33
N ARG A 15 -51.67 9.27 -7.18
CA ARG A 15 -52.60 10.26 -6.63
C ARG A 15 -51.82 11.24 -5.77
N SER A 16 -51.56 12.38 -6.40
CA SER A 16 -51.20 13.64 -5.75
C SER A 16 -52.31 14.05 -4.79
N THR A 17 -52.04 13.95 -3.49
CA THR A 17 -52.69 14.84 -2.51
C THR A 17 -51.72 16.00 -2.30
N SER A 18 -52.03 17.13 -2.92
CA SER A 18 -51.25 18.36 -2.80
C SER A 18 -51.13 18.78 -1.33
N MET A 19 -49.93 19.15 -0.90
CA MET A 19 -49.64 19.76 0.41
C MET A 19 -50.60 20.93 0.73
N ASP A 20 -51.12 21.61 -0.29
CA ASP A 20 -52.05 22.73 -0.17
C ASP A 20 -53.45 22.34 0.35
N SER A 21 -53.91 21.10 0.15
CA SER A 21 -55.20 20.64 0.69
C SER A 21 -55.13 20.30 2.18
N ILE A 22 -53.94 20.07 2.71
CA ILE A 22 -53.69 19.82 4.14
C ILE A 22 -53.52 21.15 4.88
N VAL A 23 -52.95 22.17 4.21
CA VAL A 23 -52.83 23.52 4.78
C VAL A 23 -54.19 24.22 4.91
N SER A 24 -55.15 23.95 4.02
CA SER A 24 -56.49 24.57 4.10
C SER A 24 -57.41 23.96 5.16
N SER A 25 -57.15 22.74 5.65
CA SER A 25 -57.98 22.11 6.70
C SER A 25 -57.53 22.44 8.13
N CYS A 26 -56.38 23.09 8.30
CA CYS A 26 -55.81 23.45 9.60
C CYS A 26 -55.99 24.93 9.97
N SER A 27 -56.91 25.64 9.32
CA SER A 27 -57.12 27.08 9.54
C SER A 27 -58.14 27.44 10.63
N ASN A 28 -58.91 26.48 11.17
CA ASN A 28 -59.89 26.76 12.22
C ASN A 28 -60.04 25.56 13.15
N THR A 29 -59.49 25.65 14.38
CA THR A 29 -60.09 25.18 15.66
C THR A 29 -59.00 25.03 16.73
N THR A 30 -59.08 25.84 17.77
CA THR A 30 -58.32 25.73 19.03
C THR A 30 -58.86 24.65 19.99
N ASP A 31 -59.94 23.94 19.63
CA ASP A 31 -60.68 23.06 20.54
C ASP A 31 -60.51 21.54 20.26
N GLY A 32 -59.31 21.11 19.88
CA GLY A 32 -59.02 19.73 19.50
C GLY A 32 -58.15 18.91 20.47
N PHE A 33 -57.89 19.39 21.70
CA PHE A 33 -56.85 18.81 22.56
C PHE A 33 -57.26 17.55 23.35
N GLN A 34 -58.49 17.05 23.23
CA GLN A 34 -59.00 15.97 24.10
C GLN A 34 -59.39 14.63 23.44
N SER A 35 -59.29 14.45 22.12
CA SER A 35 -59.83 13.22 21.49
C SER A 35 -58.93 12.44 20.54
N ALA A 36 -57.60 12.58 20.59
CA ALA A 36 -56.69 11.80 19.75
C ALA A 36 -55.82 10.83 20.57
N THR A 37 -56.46 9.87 21.23
CA THR A 37 -55.79 8.63 21.64
C THR A 37 -55.74 7.68 20.44
N ASN A 38 -54.57 7.09 20.19
CA ASN A 38 -54.29 5.99 19.23
C ASN A 38 -53.75 6.36 17.84
N SER A 39 -52.60 7.04 17.76
CA SER A 39 -51.55 6.71 16.78
C SER A 39 -50.28 7.53 17.06
N ASN A 40 -49.14 6.86 17.25
CA ASN A 40 -47.85 7.50 17.49
C ASN A 40 -47.42 8.45 16.33
N GLU A 41 -47.93 8.24 15.12
CA GLU A 41 -47.69 9.12 13.96
C GLU A 41 -48.36 10.50 14.08
N ASN A 42 -49.57 10.58 14.64
CA ASN A 42 -50.33 11.84 14.77
C ASN A 42 -49.75 12.76 15.85
N LEU A 43 -49.18 12.17 16.92
CA LEU A 43 -48.50 12.91 17.99
C LEU A 43 -47.17 13.49 17.50
N LEU A 44 -46.40 12.72 16.72
CA LEU A 44 -45.17 13.17 16.09
C LEU A 44 -45.43 14.28 15.07
N GLN A 45 -46.48 14.16 14.25
CA GLN A 45 -46.90 15.22 13.30
C GLN A 45 -47.37 16.50 14.00
N HIS A 46 -48.11 16.41 15.11
CA HIS A 46 -48.51 17.57 15.89
C HIS A 46 -47.30 18.24 16.58
N PHE A 47 -46.35 17.46 17.09
CA PHE A 47 -45.12 17.97 17.69
C PHE A 47 -44.17 18.60 16.65
N GLN A 48 -44.04 17.97 15.47
CA GLN A 48 -43.36 18.51 14.29
C GLN A 48 -43.95 19.87 13.90
N CYS A 49 -45.28 19.97 13.79
CA CYS A 49 -45.97 21.22 13.51
C CYS A 49 -45.79 22.27 14.62
N TYR A 50 -45.76 21.85 15.90
CA TYR A 50 -45.63 22.74 17.05
C TYR A 50 -44.23 23.39 17.14
N ILE A 51 -43.16 22.59 17.08
CA ILE A 51 -41.77 23.09 17.08
C ILE A 51 -41.50 23.90 15.82
N MET A 52 -41.89 23.41 14.64
CA MET A 52 -41.67 24.11 13.38
C MET A 52 -42.45 25.42 13.29
N ARG A 53 -43.75 25.49 13.65
CA ARG A 53 -44.54 26.74 13.56
C ARG A 53 -44.01 27.85 14.47
N ARG A 54 -43.63 27.54 15.71
CA ARG A 54 -43.14 28.55 16.66
C ARG A 54 -41.70 28.98 16.40
N ASN A 55 -40.82 28.03 16.07
CA ASN A 55 -39.41 28.32 15.78
C ASN A 55 -39.18 28.82 14.34
N ARG A 56 -40.14 28.70 13.41
CA ARG A 56 -39.99 29.20 12.02
C ARG A 56 -39.60 30.67 11.96
N SER A 57 -40.20 31.46 12.85
CA SER A 57 -39.99 32.91 12.89
C SER A 57 -38.62 33.26 13.48
N PHE A 58 -38.19 32.55 14.52
CA PHE A 58 -36.86 32.65 15.10
C PHE A 58 -35.78 32.19 14.11
N ILE A 59 -35.91 31.00 13.51
CA ILE A 59 -34.97 30.46 12.53
C ILE A 59 -34.88 31.34 11.27
N ARG A 60 -36.00 31.86 10.76
CA ARG A 60 -36.00 32.84 9.65
C ARG A 60 -35.33 34.16 10.05
N ARG A 61 -35.57 34.67 11.26
CA ARG A 61 -34.91 35.89 11.75
C ARG A 61 -33.41 35.66 11.89
N LEU A 62 -33.00 34.55 12.51
CA LEU A 62 -31.61 34.11 12.65
C LEU A 62 -30.91 33.98 11.29
N SER A 63 -31.54 33.31 10.31
CA SER A 63 -30.95 33.16 8.98
C SER A 63 -30.90 34.48 8.21
N SER A 64 -31.95 35.31 8.26
CA SER A 64 -32.01 36.60 7.55
C SER A 64 -31.04 37.65 8.09
N HIS A 65 -30.77 37.66 9.40
CA HIS A 65 -29.82 38.60 10.01
C HIS A 65 -28.38 38.08 10.03
N ALA A 66 -28.15 36.77 10.08
CA ALA A 66 -26.80 36.21 9.83
C ALA A 66 -26.27 36.59 8.44
N LEU A 67 -27.17 36.76 7.46
CA LEU A 67 -26.87 37.25 6.11
C LEU A 67 -26.65 38.78 6.05
N ASN A 68 -27.34 39.57 6.88
CA ASN A 68 -27.35 41.04 6.80
C ASN A 68 -26.55 41.79 7.89
N ALA A 69 -25.95 41.09 8.86
CA ALA A 69 -25.17 41.71 9.94
C ALA A 69 -23.80 42.21 9.43
N THR A 70 -23.82 43.31 8.70
CA THR A 70 -22.62 44.04 8.29
C THR A 70 -22.17 44.95 9.44
N SER A 71 -20.94 44.71 9.91
CA SER A 71 -20.00 45.67 10.54
C SER A 71 -19.80 45.77 12.06
N ASP A 72 -20.61 45.20 12.96
CA ASP A 72 -20.30 45.25 14.41
C ASP A 72 -20.62 43.97 15.19
N PHE A 73 -19.55 43.35 15.74
CA PHE A 73 -19.62 42.13 16.55
C PHE A 73 -20.37 42.34 17.88
N ASP A 74 -20.25 43.52 18.50
CA ASP A 74 -20.96 43.83 19.75
C ASP A 74 -22.47 43.98 19.53
N THR A 75 -22.87 44.53 18.38
CA THR A 75 -24.26 44.61 17.95
C THR A 75 -24.83 43.23 17.65
N PHE A 76 -24.10 42.35 16.95
CA PHE A 76 -24.51 40.97 16.72
C PHE A 76 -24.64 40.18 18.03
N LYS A 77 -23.67 40.32 18.94
CA LYS A 77 -23.70 39.74 20.29
C LYS A 77 -24.95 40.16 21.06
N ARG A 78 -25.21 41.46 21.20
CA ARG A 78 -26.40 41.96 21.93
C ARG A 78 -27.70 41.49 21.32
N TRP A 79 -27.76 41.40 19.99
CA TRP A 79 -28.95 40.94 19.29
C TRP A 79 -29.23 39.46 19.51
N VAL A 80 -28.24 38.58 19.35
CA VAL A 80 -28.38 37.14 19.62
C VAL A 80 -28.87 36.92 21.05
N TYR A 81 -28.31 37.64 22.01
CA TYR A 81 -28.75 37.62 23.40
C TYR A 81 -30.19 38.09 23.59
N GLN A 82 -30.56 39.23 23.00
CA GLN A 82 -31.91 39.78 23.13
C GLN A 82 -32.97 38.89 22.46
N ASP A 83 -32.67 38.27 21.32
CA ASP A 83 -33.62 37.41 20.62
C ASP A 83 -33.71 36.02 21.27
N LEU A 84 -32.59 35.47 21.78
CA LEU A 84 -32.61 34.24 22.59
C LEU A 84 -33.39 34.43 23.90
N GLU A 85 -33.19 35.55 24.60
CA GLU A 85 -33.93 35.82 25.84
C GLU A 85 -35.41 36.10 25.58
N LYS A 86 -35.73 36.81 24.48
CA LYS A 86 -37.11 37.02 24.04
C LYS A 86 -37.80 35.71 23.65
N HIS A 87 -37.08 34.80 23.01
CA HIS A 87 -37.58 33.47 22.65
C HIS A 87 -37.74 32.57 23.88
N ARG A 88 -36.81 32.64 24.84
CA ARG A 88 -36.90 31.99 26.16
C ARG A 88 -38.16 32.43 26.92
N LEU A 89 -38.43 33.74 26.95
CA LEU A 89 -39.64 34.31 27.54
C LEU A 89 -40.93 33.84 26.83
N GLN A 90 -40.93 33.81 25.49
CA GLN A 90 -42.08 33.33 24.69
C GLN A 90 -42.35 31.82 24.85
N LEU A 91 -41.32 31.00 25.08
CA LEU A 91 -41.45 29.57 25.36
C LEU A 91 -41.94 29.32 26.80
N LYS A 92 -41.50 30.15 27.76
CA LYS A 92 -41.94 30.12 29.16
C LYS A 92 -43.42 30.51 29.32
N GLU A 93 -43.91 31.49 28.56
CA GLU A 93 -45.35 31.84 28.52
C GLU A 93 -46.24 30.75 27.89
N ALA A 94 -45.64 29.74 27.26
CA ALA A 94 -46.31 28.75 26.44
C ALA A 94 -46.34 27.33 27.02
N GLY A 95 -45.85 27.13 28.25
CA GLY A 95 -45.82 25.82 28.91
C GLY A 95 -44.84 24.80 28.32
N ALA A 96 -43.90 25.22 27.47
CA ALA A 96 -42.82 24.38 26.95
C ALA A 96 -41.48 24.89 27.48
N ASN A 97 -40.98 24.27 28.54
CA ASN A 97 -39.70 24.62 29.14
C ASN A 97 -38.55 24.03 28.32
N LEU A 98 -38.09 24.78 27.31
CA LEU A 98 -36.76 24.61 26.73
C LEU A 98 -35.82 25.56 27.47
N PHE A 99 -35.00 25.03 28.38
CA PHE A 99 -33.97 25.79 29.06
C PHE A 99 -32.59 25.54 28.43
N TYR A 100 -31.82 26.63 28.28
CA TYR A 100 -30.36 26.58 28.23
C TYR A 100 -29.88 26.22 29.64
N ARG A 101 -28.99 25.22 29.79
CA ARG A 101 -28.49 24.85 31.13
C ARG A 101 -27.86 26.08 31.82
N ASN A 102 -28.37 26.34 33.03
CA ASN A 102 -28.08 27.40 33.99
C ASN A 102 -26.66 27.99 33.97
N GLU A 103 -26.57 29.32 34.20
CA GLU A 103 -25.45 30.19 34.66
C GLU A 103 -24.06 30.03 34.01
N THR A 104 -23.65 28.80 33.73
CA THR A 104 -22.48 28.39 32.96
C THR A 104 -22.57 28.73 31.49
N SER A 105 -23.73 28.85 30.83
CA SER A 105 -23.81 29.22 29.42
C SER A 105 -23.61 30.73 29.17
N GLU A 106 -24.07 31.58 30.09
CA GLU A 106 -23.69 33.00 30.13
C GLU A 106 -22.23 33.17 30.54
N GLN A 107 -21.74 32.44 31.55
CA GLN A 107 -20.32 32.44 31.90
C GLN A 107 -19.45 31.80 30.83
N PHE A 108 -19.96 30.85 30.05
CA PHE A 108 -19.27 30.21 28.94
C PHE A 108 -19.26 31.13 27.75
N PHE A 109 -20.36 31.79 27.43
CA PHE A 109 -20.39 32.78 26.36
C PHE A 109 -19.59 34.04 26.78
N GLU A 110 -19.62 34.47 28.04
CA GLU A 110 -18.73 35.48 28.62
C GLU A 110 -17.28 35.01 28.66
N ALA A 111 -16.96 33.76 29.02
CA ALA A 111 -15.60 33.22 29.06
C ALA A 111 -15.06 32.94 27.66
N TYR A 112 -15.91 32.57 26.71
CA TYR A 112 -15.62 32.34 25.31
C TYR A 112 -15.46 33.66 24.56
N LEU A 113 -16.27 34.67 24.89
CA LEU A 113 -16.07 36.04 24.43
C LEU A 113 -14.92 36.73 25.14
N GLN A 114 -14.64 36.40 26.41
CA GLN A 114 -13.44 36.83 27.12
C GLN A 114 -12.24 36.11 26.54
N LEU A 115 -12.29 34.85 26.12
CA LEU A 115 -11.23 34.11 25.43
C LEU A 115 -11.04 34.59 24.00
N ALA A 116 -12.11 34.94 23.29
CA ALA A 116 -12.03 35.61 21.98
C ALA A 116 -11.45 37.02 22.14
N SER A 117 -11.87 37.79 23.15
CA SER A 117 -11.34 39.12 23.45
C SER A 117 -9.95 39.09 24.09
N ASN A 118 -9.59 38.03 24.82
CA ASN A 118 -8.29 37.82 25.46
C ASN A 118 -7.29 37.18 24.50
N GLY A 119 -7.75 36.39 23.52
CA GLY A 119 -6.97 36.00 22.35
C GLY A 119 -6.65 37.22 21.48
N LEU A 120 -7.59 38.17 21.39
CA LEU A 120 -7.35 39.51 20.81
C LEU A 120 -6.46 40.39 21.72
N LYS A 121 -6.55 40.34 23.06
CA LYS A 121 -5.71 41.13 24.00
C LYS A 121 -4.33 40.52 24.30
N HIS A 122 -4.12 39.21 24.13
CA HIS A 122 -2.79 38.59 24.22
C HIS A 122 -1.88 38.97 23.05
N SER A 123 -2.43 39.65 22.02
CA SER A 123 -1.64 40.38 21.02
C SER A 123 -1.07 41.71 21.55
N ASN A 124 -1.47 42.16 22.75
CA ASN A 124 -0.93 43.36 23.43
C ASN A 124 0.06 43.02 24.56
N SER A 125 0.44 41.76 24.80
CA SER A 125 1.62 41.49 25.62
C SER A 125 2.86 41.85 24.83
N GLU A 126 3.74 42.67 25.41
CA GLU A 126 4.92 43.36 24.86
C GLU A 126 5.97 42.49 24.11
N THR A 127 5.66 41.24 23.77
CA THR A 127 6.53 40.27 23.10
C THR A 127 5.95 39.62 21.84
N CYS A 128 4.69 39.88 21.47
CA CYS A 128 4.12 39.44 20.19
C CYS A 128 3.89 40.66 19.29
N GLU A 129 4.77 40.88 18.29
CA GLU A 129 4.50 41.84 17.23
C GLU A 129 3.17 41.49 16.53
N PRO A 130 2.30 42.47 16.25
CA PRO A 130 1.09 42.24 15.47
C PRO A 130 1.47 41.65 14.11
N SER A 131 0.89 40.50 13.75
CA SER A 131 1.08 39.92 12.43
C SER A 131 0.68 40.96 11.38
N PRO A 132 1.57 41.37 10.46
CA PRO A 132 1.31 42.46 9.51
C PRO A 132 0.24 42.12 8.45
N TYR A 133 -0.40 40.95 8.54
CA TYR A 133 -1.30 40.42 7.52
C TYR A 133 -2.79 40.43 7.91
N PHE A 134 -3.14 40.67 9.18
CA PHE A 134 -4.54 40.79 9.62
C PHE A 134 -4.68 42.04 10.48
N PRO A 135 -5.24 43.16 9.95
CA PRO A 135 -5.56 44.30 10.78
C PRO A 135 -6.60 43.90 11.83
N CYS A 136 -6.38 44.29 13.09
CA CYS A 136 -7.34 44.18 14.18
C CYS A 136 -8.54 45.11 13.96
N THR A 137 -9.33 44.88 12.92
CA THR A 137 -10.67 45.45 12.78
C THR A 137 -11.68 44.48 13.40
N LEU A 138 -12.58 44.98 14.23
CA LEU A 138 -13.64 44.29 15.00
C LEU A 138 -14.67 43.46 14.18
N THR A 139 -14.38 43.15 12.91
CA THR A 139 -15.29 42.50 11.98
C THR A 139 -15.02 40.98 11.94
N CYS A 140 -15.86 40.18 12.60
CA CYS A 140 -15.82 38.71 12.46
C CYS A 140 -16.02 38.27 11.01
N SER A 141 -15.24 37.29 10.55
CA SER A 141 -15.37 36.72 9.20
C SER A 141 -16.66 35.90 9.02
N SER A 142 -17.06 35.64 7.77
CA SER A 142 -18.26 34.83 7.46
C SER A 142 -18.15 33.41 8.04
N LEU A 143 -16.95 32.82 7.97
CA LEU A 143 -16.62 31.52 8.56
C LEU A 143 -16.79 31.50 10.07
N GLN A 144 -16.22 32.49 10.77
CA GLN A 144 -16.31 32.60 12.23
C GLN A 144 -17.76 32.64 12.71
N ARG A 145 -18.60 33.46 12.05
CA ARG A 145 -20.03 33.56 12.38
C ARG A 145 -20.74 32.21 12.23
N GLN A 146 -20.47 31.50 11.15
CA GLN A 146 -21.08 30.19 10.87
C GLN A 146 -20.63 29.11 11.85
N THR A 147 -19.34 29.05 12.18
CA THR A 147 -18.81 28.10 13.17
C THR A 147 -19.38 28.38 14.57
N ILE A 148 -19.51 29.65 14.97
CA ILE A 148 -20.13 30.01 16.26
C ILE A 148 -21.59 29.51 16.30
N ILE A 149 -22.36 29.77 15.25
CA ILE A 149 -23.75 29.28 15.16
C ILE A 149 -23.78 27.75 15.21
N HIS A 150 -22.87 27.07 14.52
CA HIS A 150 -22.77 25.62 14.53
C HIS A 150 -22.49 25.06 15.93
N ASN A 151 -21.53 25.63 16.65
CA ASN A 151 -21.20 25.22 18.02
C ASN A 151 -22.39 25.46 18.97
N ILE A 152 -23.09 26.60 18.85
CA ILE A 152 -24.30 26.87 19.64
C ILE A 152 -25.37 25.83 19.38
N LEU A 153 -25.60 25.49 18.10
CA LEU A 153 -26.56 24.50 17.67
C LEU A 153 -26.21 23.09 18.18
N GLN A 154 -24.93 22.76 18.30
CA GLN A 154 -24.45 21.52 18.90
C GLN A 154 -24.57 21.49 20.44
N GLU A 155 -24.60 22.64 21.11
CA GLU A 155 -24.77 22.70 22.57
C GLU A 155 -26.25 22.66 23.02
N TRP A 156 -27.22 22.70 22.11
CA TRP A 156 -28.64 22.62 22.44
C TRP A 156 -28.99 21.25 23.04
N ARG A 157 -29.53 21.21 24.27
CA ARG A 157 -29.95 20.00 25.00
C ARG A 157 -31.39 20.13 25.53
N PHE A 158 -32.09 19.00 25.72
CA PHE A 158 -33.43 18.97 26.32
C PHE A 158 -33.33 18.88 27.85
N GLU A 159 -34.08 19.72 28.56
CA GLU A 159 -34.31 19.63 30.01
C GLU A 159 -35.83 19.68 30.24
N ILE A 160 -36.37 18.81 31.10
CA ILE A 160 -37.80 18.78 31.42
C ILE A 160 -37.99 19.48 32.77
N ASP A 161 -39.00 20.34 32.87
CA ASP A 161 -39.45 20.91 34.14
C ASP A 161 -40.16 19.83 34.96
N GLU A 162 -39.70 19.59 36.19
CA GLU A 162 -40.14 18.48 37.07
C GLU A 162 -41.65 18.50 37.40
N SER A 163 -42.38 19.52 36.96
CA SER A 163 -43.79 19.77 37.28
C SER A 163 -44.81 19.09 36.35
N ASP A 164 -44.43 18.57 35.17
CA ASP A 164 -45.36 17.84 34.28
C ASP A 164 -44.69 16.70 33.46
N PRO A 165 -44.69 15.45 33.98
CA PRO A 165 -44.00 14.31 33.35
C PRO A 165 -44.77 13.68 32.18
N THR A 166 -45.94 14.22 31.79
CA THR A 166 -46.88 13.52 30.89
C THR A 166 -46.83 13.95 29.43
N SER A 167 -46.09 15.00 29.07
CA SER A 167 -46.29 15.66 27.77
C SER A 167 -45.71 14.90 26.57
N PHE A 168 -44.64 14.10 26.68
CA PHE A 168 -44.04 13.39 25.53
C PHE A 168 -43.33 12.07 25.89
N PRO A 169 -44.03 10.91 25.89
CA PRO A 169 -43.45 9.60 26.26
C PRO A 169 -42.33 9.12 25.32
N ILE A 170 -42.31 9.58 24.07
CA ILE A 170 -41.29 9.21 23.08
C ILE A 170 -39.97 9.92 23.36
N LEU A 171 -39.96 11.03 24.10
CA LEU A 171 -38.75 11.81 24.40
C LEU A 171 -38.18 11.57 25.81
N SER A 172 -38.93 10.90 26.70
CA SER A 172 -38.47 10.59 28.06
C SER A 172 -37.34 9.56 28.11
N SER A 173 -37.16 8.72 27.07
CA SER A 173 -35.98 7.86 26.94
C SER A 173 -34.75 8.57 26.37
N TYR A 174 -34.83 9.87 26.10
CA TYR A 174 -33.81 10.65 25.37
C TYR A 174 -33.24 11.84 26.17
N ILE A 175 -33.37 11.81 27.50
CA ILE A 175 -32.99 12.86 28.46
C ILE A 175 -31.47 13.08 28.50
N GLY A 176 -31.04 14.34 28.67
CA GLY A 176 -29.75 14.74 29.30
C GLY A 176 -28.48 14.78 28.45
N GLU A 177 -28.13 13.72 27.71
CA GLU A 177 -26.68 13.48 27.45
C GLU A 177 -26.17 13.82 26.05
N VAL A 178 -27.03 13.99 25.04
CA VAL A 178 -26.62 14.16 23.62
C VAL A 178 -27.29 15.40 23.00
N PRO A 179 -26.56 16.18 22.16
CA PRO A 179 -27.09 17.31 21.42
C PRO A 179 -28.43 17.05 20.72
N ILE A 180 -29.35 18.01 20.81
CA ILE A 180 -30.69 17.94 20.20
C ILE A 180 -30.59 17.67 18.70
N ILE A 181 -29.69 18.37 18.01
CA ILE A 181 -29.63 18.33 16.54
C ILE A 181 -29.18 16.97 16.03
N GLU A 182 -28.16 16.35 16.64
CA GLU A 182 -27.72 15.02 16.24
C GLU A 182 -28.83 13.97 16.40
N LYS A 183 -29.61 14.09 17.48
CA LYS A 183 -30.80 13.25 17.70
C LYS A 183 -31.88 13.52 16.66
N LEU A 184 -32.18 14.78 16.34
CA LEU A 184 -33.16 15.14 15.32
C LEU A 184 -32.75 14.68 13.92
N ILE A 185 -31.45 14.64 13.62
CA ILE A 185 -30.89 14.08 12.38
C ILE A 185 -31.06 12.55 12.37
N LYS A 186 -30.75 11.86 13.48
CA LYS A 186 -30.94 10.39 13.60
C LYS A 186 -32.40 9.97 13.45
N VAL A 187 -33.33 10.77 13.98
CA VAL A 187 -34.79 10.54 13.86
C VAL A 187 -35.33 11.03 12.49
N GLN A 188 -34.47 11.52 11.61
CA GLN A 188 -34.79 12.04 10.26
C GLN A 188 -35.80 13.21 10.24
N LEU A 189 -35.90 13.96 11.35
CA LEU A 189 -36.70 15.19 11.43
C LEU A 189 -35.98 16.38 10.79
N ILE A 190 -34.65 16.42 10.96
CA ILE A 190 -33.77 17.34 10.26
C ILE A 190 -33.00 16.52 9.23
N GLN A 191 -33.12 16.86 7.95
CA GLN A 191 -32.43 16.12 6.90
C GLN A 191 -30.92 16.42 6.89
N LYS A 192 -30.55 17.71 6.89
CA LYS A 192 -29.16 18.19 6.86
C LYS A 192 -29.05 19.60 7.48
N VAL A 193 -27.88 19.91 8.02
CA VAL A 193 -27.48 21.25 8.47
C VAL A 193 -26.17 21.58 7.75
N PHE A 194 -26.13 22.68 6.99
CA PHE A 194 -24.95 23.10 6.22
C PHE A 194 -24.85 24.63 6.20
N PRO A 195 -23.63 25.20 6.14
CA PRO A 195 -23.44 26.63 6.00
C PRO A 195 -23.66 27.08 4.55
N LEU A 196 -24.12 28.33 4.36
CA LEU A 196 -24.33 28.90 3.03
C LEU A 196 -23.06 29.54 2.47
N HIS A 197 -22.88 29.48 1.16
CA HIS A 197 -21.84 30.22 0.45
C HIS A 197 -22.13 31.73 0.45
N HIS A 198 -21.09 32.53 0.65
CA HIS A 198 -21.14 33.97 0.32
C HIS A 198 -20.72 34.13 -1.14
N GLU A 199 -21.55 34.76 -1.98
CA GLU A 199 -21.35 34.80 -3.45
C GLU A 199 -20.14 35.67 -3.84
N ASP A 200 -20.05 36.89 -3.31
CA ASP A 200 -18.95 37.81 -3.63
C ASP A 200 -17.58 37.19 -3.27
N ASP A 201 -17.45 36.67 -2.04
CA ASP A 201 -16.22 36.01 -1.56
C ASP A 201 -15.88 34.76 -2.40
N LEU A 202 -16.89 34.03 -2.87
CA LEU A 202 -16.71 32.82 -3.65
C LEU A 202 -16.30 33.14 -5.09
N ASP A 203 -16.86 34.19 -5.68
CA ASP A 203 -16.52 34.64 -7.03
C ASP A 203 -15.10 35.22 -7.08
N ASP A 204 -14.70 35.96 -6.05
CA ASP A 204 -13.31 36.38 -5.85
C ASP A 204 -12.36 35.18 -5.74
N LEU A 205 -12.76 34.11 -5.02
CA LEU A 205 -11.99 32.87 -4.95
C LEU A 205 -11.95 32.14 -6.31
N LYS A 206 -13.05 32.06 -7.05
CA LYS A 206 -13.06 31.45 -8.39
C LYS A 206 -12.10 32.18 -9.33
N GLU A 207 -12.12 33.51 -9.36
CA GLU A 207 -11.22 34.29 -10.21
C GLU A 207 -9.75 34.19 -9.76
N SER A 208 -9.49 34.29 -8.45
CA SER A 208 -8.12 34.34 -7.92
C SER A 208 -7.43 32.98 -7.81
N TRP A 209 -8.20 31.90 -7.65
CA TRP A 209 -7.67 30.57 -7.33
C TRP A 209 -7.95 29.52 -8.41
N VAL A 210 -9.17 29.45 -8.95
CA VAL A 210 -9.57 28.44 -9.94
C VAL A 210 -9.13 28.85 -11.35
N CYS A 211 -9.44 30.09 -11.77
CA CYS A 211 -9.17 30.55 -13.13
C CYS A 211 -7.70 30.90 -13.39
N LYS A 212 -6.94 31.33 -12.37
CA LYS A 212 -5.52 31.67 -12.51
C LYS A 212 -4.62 30.44 -12.36
N PHE A 213 -4.53 29.65 -13.43
CA PHE A 213 -3.84 28.36 -13.44
C PHE A 213 -2.37 28.42 -12.98
N LEU A 214 -1.62 29.47 -13.36
CA LEU A 214 -0.19 29.62 -13.08
C LEU A 214 0.15 30.51 -11.86
N SER A 215 -0.84 31.06 -11.14
CA SER A 215 -0.55 31.92 -9.98
C SER A 215 -0.36 31.12 -8.69
N SER A 216 0.34 31.73 -7.73
CA SER A 216 0.42 31.22 -6.37
C SER A 216 -0.97 31.14 -5.74
N GLN A 217 -1.18 30.14 -4.88
CA GLN A 217 -2.46 29.91 -4.22
C GLN A 217 -2.72 30.96 -3.13
N PRO A 218 -3.95 31.52 -3.03
CA PRO A 218 -4.32 32.49 -1.99
C PRO A 218 -4.64 31.77 -0.67
N LEU A 219 -3.63 31.15 -0.03
CA LEU A 219 -3.79 30.29 1.15
C LEU A 219 -4.51 30.98 2.32
N ASP A 220 -4.27 32.27 2.55
CA ASP A 220 -4.91 33.00 3.65
C ASP A 220 -6.40 33.25 3.39
N THR A 221 -6.78 33.55 2.14
CA THR A 221 -8.18 33.70 1.74
C THR A 221 -8.92 32.36 1.85
N ILE A 222 -8.27 31.27 1.41
CA ILE A 222 -8.80 29.90 1.55
C ILE A 222 -9.02 29.58 3.03
N ALA A 223 -8.04 29.85 3.90
CA ALA A 223 -8.15 29.62 5.33
C ALA A 223 -9.29 30.43 5.97
N SER A 224 -9.47 31.68 5.55
CA SER A 224 -10.54 32.54 6.06
C SER A 224 -11.94 32.14 5.61
N TYR A 225 -12.07 31.47 4.46
CA TYR A 225 -13.37 31.11 3.86
C TYR A 225 -13.80 29.67 4.15
N PHE A 226 -12.90 28.70 3.95
CA PHE A 226 -13.15 27.26 4.10
C PHE A 226 -12.64 26.69 5.43
N GLY A 227 -11.76 27.40 6.13
CA GLY A 227 -11.17 26.97 7.39
C GLY A 227 -9.72 26.51 7.26
N SER A 228 -9.04 26.40 8.40
CA SER A 228 -7.61 26.15 8.47
C SER A 228 -7.23 24.73 8.04
N SER A 229 -8.04 23.71 8.36
CA SER A 229 -7.77 22.33 7.93
C SER A 229 -7.68 22.17 6.41
N ILE A 230 -8.62 22.74 5.65
CA ILE A 230 -8.61 22.70 4.18
C ILE A 230 -7.44 23.53 3.63
N ALA A 231 -7.14 24.68 4.23
CA ALA A 231 -6.00 25.49 3.81
C ALA A 231 -4.65 24.79 4.03
N ILE A 232 -4.51 23.98 5.10
CA ILE A 232 -3.31 23.17 5.33
C ILE A 232 -3.16 22.08 4.27
N TYR A 233 -4.24 21.47 3.80
CA TYR A 233 -4.22 20.56 2.66
C TYR A 233 -3.66 21.24 1.41
N PHE A 234 -4.21 22.41 1.03
CA PHE A 234 -3.72 23.15 -0.13
C PHE A 234 -2.28 23.65 0.03
N ALA A 235 -1.88 24.01 1.24
CA ALA A 235 -0.50 24.33 1.55
C ALA A 235 0.43 23.11 1.42
N PHE A 236 -0.05 21.92 1.79
CA PHE A 236 0.70 20.67 1.67
C PHE A 236 0.90 20.28 0.22
N ILE A 237 -0.15 20.24 -0.59
CA ILE A 237 -0.04 19.87 -2.01
C ILE A 237 0.83 20.88 -2.78
N ASP A 238 0.75 22.19 -2.49
CA ASP A 238 1.65 23.20 -3.07
C ASP A 238 3.11 22.92 -2.72
N PHE A 239 3.37 22.67 -1.43
CA PHE A 239 4.68 22.34 -0.93
C PHE A 239 5.21 21.05 -1.57
N TYR A 240 4.42 19.99 -1.57
CA TYR A 240 4.77 18.69 -2.12
C TYR A 240 5.08 18.78 -3.62
N THR A 241 4.26 19.50 -4.39
CA THR A 241 4.47 19.73 -5.83
C THR A 241 5.80 20.44 -6.12
N LYS A 242 6.12 21.49 -5.35
CA LYS A 242 7.41 22.19 -5.49
C LYS A 242 8.59 21.29 -5.12
N TRP A 243 8.43 20.42 -4.12
CA TRP A 243 9.47 19.49 -3.72
C TRP A 243 9.63 18.30 -4.67
N LEU A 244 8.60 17.91 -5.41
CA LEU A 244 8.69 16.89 -6.48
C LEU A 244 9.57 17.32 -7.66
N LEU A 245 9.89 18.62 -7.80
CA LEU A 245 10.82 19.08 -8.82
C LEU A 245 12.20 18.41 -8.68
N TYR A 246 12.72 18.27 -7.45
CA TYR A 246 14.03 17.64 -7.22
C TYR A 246 14.10 16.20 -7.77
N PRO A 247 13.25 15.24 -7.33
CA PRO A 247 13.28 13.88 -7.86
C PRO A 247 12.92 13.82 -9.35
N THR A 248 12.10 14.76 -9.86
CA THR A 248 11.82 14.88 -11.29
C THR A 248 13.07 15.21 -12.09
N PHE A 249 13.87 16.21 -11.66
CA PHE A 249 15.12 16.56 -12.32
C PHE A 249 16.14 15.42 -12.28
N PHE A 250 16.29 14.77 -11.13
CA PHE A 250 17.18 13.60 -10.99
C PHE A 250 16.73 12.42 -11.86
N GLY A 251 15.43 12.11 -11.88
CA GLY A 251 14.87 11.03 -12.70
C GLY A 251 15.01 11.31 -14.20
N LEU A 252 14.74 12.55 -14.63
CA LEU A 252 14.97 12.98 -16.03
C LEU A 252 16.45 12.91 -16.40
N PHE A 253 17.34 13.35 -15.51
CA PHE A 253 18.79 13.25 -15.70
C PHE A 253 19.22 11.79 -15.87
N LEU A 254 18.71 10.88 -15.05
CA LEU A 254 19.05 9.45 -15.12
C LEU A 254 18.58 8.83 -16.45
N VAL A 255 17.35 9.11 -16.89
CA VAL A 255 16.81 8.57 -18.15
C VAL A 255 17.50 9.15 -19.38
N HIS A 256 17.86 10.44 -19.36
CA HIS A 256 18.48 11.12 -20.49
C HIS A 256 19.99 11.25 -20.36
N PHE A 257 20.61 10.59 -19.38
CA PHE A 257 22.04 10.73 -19.06
C PHE A 257 22.92 10.50 -20.30
N HIS A 258 22.65 9.41 -21.04
CA HIS A 258 23.35 9.07 -22.28
C HIS A 258 23.11 10.08 -23.41
N LEU A 259 21.89 10.63 -23.52
CA LEU A 259 21.56 11.66 -24.49
C LEU A 259 22.28 12.99 -24.16
N ILE A 260 22.31 13.38 -22.90
CA ILE A 260 22.98 14.59 -22.40
C ILE A 260 24.50 14.49 -22.61
N LEU A 261 25.09 13.32 -22.34
CA LEU A 261 26.53 13.08 -22.53
C LEU A 261 26.93 13.21 -24.02
N SER A 262 26.04 12.82 -24.95
CA SER A 262 26.27 12.94 -26.40
C SER A 262 26.15 14.36 -26.96
N LEU A 263 25.62 15.31 -26.18
CA LEU A 263 25.47 16.72 -26.58
C LEU A 263 26.64 17.61 -26.11
N ILE A 264 27.59 17.05 -25.33
CA ILE A 264 28.76 17.80 -24.85
C ILE A 264 29.82 17.85 -25.96
N PRO A 265 30.33 19.04 -26.34
CA PRO A 265 31.35 19.17 -27.40
C PRO A 265 32.64 18.38 -27.12
N GLU A 266 33.30 17.91 -28.19
CA GLU A 266 34.55 17.11 -28.21
C GLU A 266 35.67 17.53 -27.22
N PHE A 267 35.67 18.78 -26.76
CA PHE A 267 36.63 19.29 -25.77
C PHE A 267 36.56 18.56 -24.40
N PHE A 268 35.36 18.13 -23.96
CA PHE A 268 35.21 17.43 -22.68
C PHE A 268 35.43 15.91 -22.76
N HIS A 269 35.44 15.32 -23.97
CA HIS A 269 35.74 13.91 -24.20
C HIS A 269 37.16 13.51 -23.76
N LYS A 270 38.07 14.47 -23.54
CA LYS A 270 39.45 14.21 -23.08
C LYS A 270 39.57 14.02 -21.56
N TRP A 271 38.57 14.46 -20.79
CA TRP A 271 38.56 14.37 -19.32
C TRP A 271 37.59 13.32 -18.77
N ILE A 272 36.74 12.75 -19.63
CA ILE A 272 35.74 11.74 -19.28
C ILE A 272 36.01 10.54 -20.20
N PRO A 273 36.50 9.39 -19.69
CA PRO A 273 36.72 8.21 -20.52
C PRO A 273 35.41 7.84 -21.23
N THR A 274 35.48 7.57 -22.52
CA THR A 274 34.37 7.06 -23.34
C THR A 274 33.77 5.81 -22.70
N ILE A 275 32.60 5.98 -22.06
CA ILE A 275 31.78 4.92 -21.49
C ILE A 275 31.04 4.26 -22.66
N SER A 276 31.45 3.04 -23.03
CA SER A 276 30.89 2.23 -24.12
C SER A 276 29.55 1.62 -23.73
N ILE A 277 28.55 1.68 -24.62
CA ILE A 277 27.15 1.26 -24.42
C ILE A 277 26.99 -0.28 -24.34
N GLU A 278 27.49 -0.88 -23.27
CA GLU A 278 27.11 -2.20 -22.76
C GLU A 278 26.81 -2.00 -21.27
N SER A 279 25.77 -2.65 -20.70
CA SER A 279 25.26 -2.39 -19.34
C SER A 279 26.38 -2.12 -18.31
N ASN A 280 26.58 -0.84 -17.97
CA ASN A 280 27.78 -0.39 -17.29
C ASN A 280 27.56 -0.20 -15.78
N LEU A 281 28.61 -0.53 -15.04
CA LEU A 281 28.80 -0.16 -13.64
C LEU A 281 28.41 1.30 -13.31
N ALA A 282 28.64 2.23 -14.24
CA ALA A 282 28.31 3.64 -14.08
C ALA A 282 26.80 3.90 -13.94
N ASP A 283 25.96 3.19 -14.71
CA ASP A 283 24.51 3.31 -14.63
C ASP A 283 23.98 2.74 -13.33
N ASP A 284 24.55 1.62 -12.88
CA ASP A 284 24.21 1.00 -11.61
C ASP A 284 24.61 1.90 -10.42
N ILE A 285 25.78 2.54 -10.47
CA ILE A 285 26.22 3.53 -9.48
C ILE A 285 25.29 4.76 -9.49
N LEU A 286 24.92 5.26 -10.66
CA LEU A 286 24.03 6.42 -10.79
C LEU A 286 22.65 6.11 -10.19
N LEU A 287 22.13 4.91 -10.42
CA LEU A 287 20.88 4.42 -9.84
C LEU A 287 20.97 4.29 -8.31
N PHE A 288 22.09 3.78 -7.79
CA PHE A 288 22.35 3.69 -6.35
C PHE A 288 22.38 5.09 -5.70
N VAL A 289 23.10 6.04 -6.31
CA VAL A 289 23.14 7.44 -5.87
C VAL A 289 21.75 8.07 -5.92
N PHE A 290 20.96 7.78 -6.95
CA PHE A 290 19.59 8.25 -7.07
C PHE A 290 18.71 7.77 -5.91
N ILE A 291 18.80 6.50 -5.52
CA ILE A 291 18.02 5.95 -4.39
C ILE A 291 18.40 6.63 -3.08
N ILE A 292 19.70 6.84 -2.83
CA ILE A 292 20.17 7.59 -1.66
C ILE A 292 19.62 9.03 -1.70
N ALA A 293 19.66 9.69 -2.86
CA ALA A 293 19.11 11.02 -3.04
C ALA A 293 17.59 11.06 -2.77
N MET A 294 16.83 10.04 -3.19
CA MET A 294 15.40 9.92 -2.89
C MET A 294 15.13 9.77 -1.39
N ILE A 295 15.92 8.96 -0.67
CA ILE A 295 15.78 8.76 0.78
C ILE A 295 16.08 10.06 1.54
N ILE A 296 17.16 10.76 1.15
CA ILE A 296 17.52 12.05 1.73
C ILE A 296 16.42 13.08 1.43
N TRP A 297 15.96 13.15 0.18
CA TRP A 297 14.90 14.04 -0.24
C TRP A 297 13.62 13.83 0.59
N ALA A 298 13.15 12.60 0.72
CA ALA A 298 11.93 12.29 1.48
C ALA A 298 12.07 12.70 2.95
N SER A 299 13.20 12.38 3.56
CA SER A 299 13.49 12.72 4.96
C SER A 299 13.52 14.24 5.18
N VAL A 300 14.23 14.97 4.31
CA VAL A 300 14.34 16.44 4.39
C VAL A 300 13.00 17.10 4.09
N MET A 301 12.26 16.64 3.08
CA MET A 301 10.95 17.16 2.70
C MET A 301 9.96 17.06 3.86
N LEU A 302 9.87 15.89 4.50
CA LEU A 302 8.96 15.68 5.64
C LEU A 302 9.35 16.53 6.86
N GLN A 303 10.64 16.68 7.16
CA GLN A 303 11.09 17.54 8.26
C GLN A 303 10.81 19.03 7.98
N LYS A 304 11.04 19.48 6.75
CA LYS A 304 10.73 20.86 6.32
C LYS A 304 9.23 21.11 6.34
N TRP A 305 8.41 20.13 5.93
CA TRP A 305 6.97 20.20 6.03
C TRP A 305 6.51 20.36 7.49
N LYS A 306 7.01 19.55 8.42
CA LYS A 306 6.66 19.68 9.86
C LYS A 306 6.88 21.10 10.39
N ILE A 307 8.03 21.70 10.08
CA ILE A 307 8.35 23.07 10.50
C ILE A 307 7.39 24.09 9.85
N ARG A 308 7.17 23.95 8.53
CA ARG A 308 6.29 24.84 7.77
C ARG A 308 4.83 24.75 8.23
N CYS A 309 4.36 23.53 8.49
CA CYS A 309 3.03 23.23 8.98
C CYS A 309 2.79 23.90 10.33
N LYS A 310 3.74 23.79 11.27
CA LYS A 310 3.65 24.48 12.57
C LYS A 310 3.48 25.99 12.40
N HIS A 311 4.22 26.61 11.48
CA HIS A 311 4.06 28.04 11.17
C HIS A 311 2.66 28.37 10.61
N PHE A 312 2.08 27.52 9.76
CA PHE A 312 0.71 27.73 9.26
C PHE A 312 -0.34 27.55 10.36
N VAL A 313 -0.18 26.52 11.19
CA VAL A 313 -1.05 26.29 12.36
C VAL A 313 -1.00 27.49 13.29
N ASP A 314 0.18 28.00 13.63
CA ASP A 314 0.34 29.19 14.48
C ASP A 314 -0.26 30.44 13.82
N ARG A 315 -0.06 30.63 12.51
CA ARG A 315 -0.61 31.76 11.74
C ARG A 315 -2.14 31.78 11.71
N TRP A 316 -2.77 30.61 11.62
CA TRP A 316 -4.23 30.46 11.48
C TRP A 316 -4.94 30.05 12.77
N LYS A 317 -4.20 29.90 13.88
CA LYS A 317 -4.72 29.49 15.19
C LYS A 317 -5.87 30.36 15.70
N CYS A 318 -5.84 31.65 15.36
CA CYS A 318 -6.82 32.63 15.81
C CYS A 318 -8.06 32.75 14.88
N LEU A 319 -8.10 32.01 13.76
CA LEU A 319 -9.24 32.09 12.84
C LEU A 319 -10.49 31.45 13.42
N LEU A 320 -10.33 30.38 14.20
CA LEU A 320 -11.42 29.65 14.81
C LEU A 320 -11.33 29.75 16.33
N PRO A 321 -12.47 29.85 17.01
CA PRO A 321 -12.52 29.84 18.46
C PRO A 321 -12.24 28.44 19.01
N PRO A 322 -11.59 28.30 20.18
CA PRO A 322 -11.20 27.02 20.75
C PRO A 322 -12.39 26.07 20.88
N LYS A 323 -12.26 24.88 20.30
CA LYS A 323 -13.23 23.79 20.40
C LYS A 323 -13.34 23.37 21.86
N VAL A 324 -14.56 23.37 22.39
CA VAL A 324 -14.83 22.83 23.72
C VAL A 324 -15.15 21.37 23.51
N ASP A 325 -14.18 20.51 23.81
CA ASP A 325 -14.38 19.06 23.72
C ASP A 325 -15.60 18.70 24.57
N HIS A 326 -16.55 18.01 23.93
CA HIS A 326 -17.72 17.47 24.62
C HIS A 326 -17.22 16.53 25.72
N PHE A 327 -17.17 17.00 26.96
CA PHE A 327 -17.14 16.12 28.11
C PHE A 327 -18.42 15.28 28.04
N ASN A 328 -18.29 14.02 27.65
CA ASN A 328 -19.25 13.01 28.05
C ASN A 328 -19.14 12.92 29.57
N TYR A 329 -19.91 13.76 30.28
CA TYR A 329 -20.18 13.63 31.70
C TYR A 329 -21.11 12.42 31.85
N GLU A 330 -20.55 11.21 31.82
CA GLU A 330 -21.08 10.18 32.70
C GLU A 330 -20.63 10.55 34.12
N GLU A 331 -21.62 10.97 34.91
CA GLU A 331 -21.63 11.04 36.37
C GLU A 331 -20.66 12.00 37.09
N ASP A 332 -21.17 13.16 37.48
CA ASP A 332 -20.63 13.93 38.59
C ASP A 332 -21.19 13.35 39.91
N HIS A 333 -20.59 12.26 40.38
CA HIS A 333 -20.68 11.84 41.78
C HIS A 333 -19.28 11.66 42.36
N THR A 334 -18.81 12.72 43.03
CA THR A 334 -17.94 12.65 44.21
C THR A 334 -16.76 11.69 44.17
N LEU A 335 -15.58 12.16 43.72
CA LEU A 335 -14.24 11.83 44.26
C LEU A 335 -13.88 10.35 44.55
N GLY A 336 -14.55 9.39 43.92
CA GLY A 336 -14.25 7.98 44.01
C GLY A 336 -14.94 7.21 42.91
N ASP A 337 -14.30 7.08 41.75
CA ASP A 337 -14.25 5.83 40.96
C ASP A 337 -13.49 6.07 39.64
N ASN A 338 -12.23 5.65 39.59
CA ASN A 338 -11.47 5.42 38.35
C ASN A 338 -11.97 4.20 37.54
N VAL A 339 -13.11 3.61 37.93
CA VAL A 339 -13.55 2.28 37.50
C VAL A 339 -14.25 2.30 36.13
N ASN A 340 -14.99 3.37 35.80
CA ASN A 340 -15.78 3.44 34.56
C ASN A 340 -14.93 3.77 33.31
N GLU A 341 -13.91 4.63 33.41
CA GLU A 341 -12.96 4.88 32.32
C GLU A 341 -12.07 3.65 32.01
N GLU A 342 -11.64 2.92 33.06
CA GLU A 342 -10.88 1.67 32.88
C GLU A 342 -11.72 0.60 32.18
N HIS A 343 -13.00 0.43 32.56
CA HIS A 343 -13.86 -0.61 32.01
C HIS A 343 -14.21 -0.37 30.52
N SER A 344 -14.40 0.89 30.11
CA SER A 344 -14.58 1.30 28.70
C SER A 344 -13.33 1.06 27.84
N SER A 345 -12.15 1.33 28.40
CA SER A 345 -10.88 1.13 27.69
C SER A 345 -10.57 -0.34 27.40
N LEU A 346 -10.91 -1.24 28.35
CA LEU A 346 -10.68 -2.68 28.23
C LEU A 346 -11.64 -3.29 27.21
N ASN A 347 -12.93 -2.92 27.24
CA ASN A 347 -13.90 -3.34 26.23
C ASN A 347 -13.50 -2.89 24.83
N ARG A 348 -13.03 -1.65 24.68
CA ARG A 348 -12.49 -1.12 23.41
C ARG A 348 -11.25 -1.89 22.96
N MET A 349 -10.35 -2.22 23.88
CA MET A 349 -9.15 -3.02 23.58
C MET A 349 -9.52 -4.41 23.10
N VAL A 350 -10.39 -5.13 23.82
CA VAL A 350 -10.88 -6.46 23.44
C VAL A 350 -11.59 -6.40 22.08
N PHE A 351 -12.45 -5.42 21.84
CA PHE A 351 -13.11 -5.27 20.54
C PHE A 351 -12.09 -5.05 19.42
N ARG A 352 -11.07 -4.21 19.63
CA ARG A 352 -10.02 -3.97 18.62
C ARG A 352 -9.22 -5.24 18.30
N TYR A 353 -8.78 -5.98 19.31
CA TYR A 353 -7.94 -7.16 19.09
C TYR A 353 -8.72 -8.40 18.64
N CYS A 354 -9.96 -8.59 19.10
CA CYS A 354 -10.76 -9.77 18.80
C CYS A 354 -11.72 -9.60 17.63
N VAL A 355 -12.05 -8.37 17.24
CA VAL A 355 -13.01 -8.09 16.16
C VAL A 355 -12.36 -7.27 15.05
N THR A 356 -11.87 -6.07 15.36
CA THR A 356 -11.33 -5.15 14.35
C THR A 356 -10.13 -5.75 13.60
N PHE A 357 -9.05 -6.11 14.31
CA PHE A 357 -7.85 -6.62 13.64
C PHE A 357 -8.09 -7.92 12.87
N PRO A 358 -8.86 -8.91 13.38
CA PRO A 358 -9.24 -10.08 12.59
C PRO A 358 -10.04 -9.73 11.32
N ILE A 359 -11.00 -8.82 11.40
CA ILE A 359 -11.79 -8.40 10.21
C ILE A 359 -10.88 -7.70 9.19
N ILE A 360 -9.97 -6.83 9.63
CA ILE A 360 -8.99 -6.21 8.75
C ILE A 360 -8.10 -7.29 8.11
N GLY A 361 -7.58 -8.24 8.89
CA GLY A 361 -6.77 -9.34 8.38
C GLY A 361 -7.50 -10.21 7.35
N ILE A 362 -8.77 -10.56 7.61
CA ILE A 362 -9.62 -11.33 6.67
C ILE A 362 -9.85 -10.52 5.39
N SER A 363 -10.16 -9.22 5.50
CA SER A 363 -10.38 -8.37 4.32
C SER A 363 -9.14 -8.26 3.43
N LEU A 364 -7.95 -8.20 4.05
CA LEU A 364 -6.67 -8.20 3.34
C LEU A 364 -6.40 -9.56 2.67
N ALA A 365 -6.68 -10.66 3.36
CA ALA A 365 -6.53 -12.00 2.81
C ALA A 365 -7.46 -12.23 1.60
N ILE A 366 -8.72 -11.78 1.67
CA ILE A 366 -9.68 -11.82 0.56
C ILE A 366 -9.14 -11.01 -0.62
N THR A 367 -8.67 -9.78 -0.36
CA THR A 367 -8.12 -8.90 -1.39
C THR A 367 -6.92 -9.54 -2.10
N PHE A 368 -6.02 -10.15 -1.33
CA PHE A 368 -4.88 -10.89 -1.87
C PHE A 368 -5.32 -12.11 -2.70
N ALA A 369 -6.30 -12.88 -2.23
CA ALA A 369 -6.83 -14.02 -2.96
C ALA A 369 -7.46 -13.59 -4.30
N VAL A 370 -8.24 -12.51 -4.31
CA VAL A 370 -8.83 -11.95 -5.53
C VAL A 370 -7.73 -11.50 -6.50
N MET A 371 -6.74 -10.76 -6.02
CA MET A 371 -5.58 -10.36 -6.81
C MET A 371 -4.84 -11.57 -7.42
N PHE A 372 -4.56 -12.60 -6.62
CA PHE A 372 -3.88 -13.80 -7.07
C PHE A 372 -4.67 -14.52 -8.18
N ASN A 373 -5.98 -14.63 -8.03
CA ASN A 373 -6.85 -15.22 -9.06
C ASN A 373 -6.86 -14.39 -10.35
N ILE A 374 -6.84 -13.05 -10.26
CA ILE A 374 -6.74 -12.19 -11.44
C ILE A 374 -5.39 -12.37 -12.14
N PHE A 375 -4.30 -12.56 -11.41
CA PHE A 375 -3.01 -12.86 -12.03
C PHE A 375 -2.97 -14.23 -12.70
N ASN A 376 -3.59 -15.26 -12.10
CA ASN A 376 -3.75 -16.56 -12.77
C ASN A 376 -4.58 -16.42 -14.05
N PHE A 377 -5.67 -15.66 -13.97
CA PHE A 377 -6.49 -15.34 -15.14
C PHE A 377 -5.71 -14.56 -16.20
N GLN A 378 -4.87 -13.61 -15.80
CA GLN A 378 -4.01 -12.88 -16.72
C GLN A 378 -3.01 -13.81 -17.42
N THR A 379 -2.36 -14.71 -16.68
CA THR A 379 -1.43 -15.68 -17.27
C THR A 379 -2.14 -16.59 -18.27
N TRP A 380 -3.34 -17.08 -17.93
CA TRP A 380 -4.19 -17.85 -18.84
C TRP A 380 -4.62 -17.05 -20.07
N TRP A 381 -4.99 -15.78 -19.88
CA TRP A 381 -5.40 -14.87 -20.95
C TRP A 381 -4.26 -14.62 -21.94
N ASP A 382 -3.07 -14.38 -21.42
CA ASP A 382 -1.86 -14.16 -22.22
C ASP A 382 -1.50 -15.45 -23.00
N SER A 383 -1.58 -16.63 -22.38
CA SER A 383 -1.25 -17.90 -23.06
C SER A 383 -2.27 -18.35 -24.11
N GLU A 384 -3.58 -18.17 -23.88
CA GLU A 384 -4.61 -18.70 -24.78
C GLU A 384 -5.00 -17.74 -25.90
N LEU A 385 -5.06 -16.41 -25.65
CA LEU A 385 -5.50 -15.45 -26.66
C LEU A 385 -4.36 -14.86 -27.49
N ILE A 386 -3.22 -14.55 -26.87
CA ILE A 386 -2.14 -13.80 -27.51
C ILE A 386 -1.20 -14.75 -28.28
N ASP A 387 -0.74 -15.82 -27.65
CA ASP A 387 0.19 -16.77 -28.28
C ASP A 387 -0.46 -17.56 -29.43
N ASN A 388 -1.79 -17.78 -29.38
CA ASN A 388 -2.57 -18.39 -30.46
C ASN A 388 -3.03 -17.39 -31.56
N GLN A 389 -2.51 -16.14 -31.57
CA GLN A 389 -2.83 -15.06 -32.54
C GLN A 389 -4.33 -14.78 -32.76
N SER A 390 -5.19 -15.11 -31.81
CA SER A 390 -6.64 -15.07 -32.03
C SER A 390 -7.24 -13.67 -31.87
N TYR A 391 -6.53 -12.73 -31.23
CA TYR A 391 -7.07 -11.39 -30.92
C TYR A 391 -6.02 -10.25 -31.02
N PRO A 392 -6.46 -8.99 -31.20
CA PRO A 392 -5.57 -7.84 -31.33
C PRO A 392 -4.86 -7.48 -30.01
N SER A 393 -3.65 -6.91 -30.10
CA SER A 393 -2.77 -6.64 -28.95
C SER A 393 -3.35 -5.74 -27.84
N TRP A 394 -4.40 -4.95 -28.11
CA TRP A 394 -5.06 -4.14 -27.08
C TRP A 394 -5.78 -4.99 -26.02
N THR A 395 -6.09 -6.26 -26.30
CA THR A 395 -6.75 -7.15 -25.33
C THR A 395 -5.86 -7.48 -24.12
N ARG A 396 -4.53 -7.28 -24.22
CA ARG A 396 -3.57 -7.42 -23.10
C ARG A 396 -3.87 -6.48 -21.91
N PHE A 397 -4.63 -5.40 -22.15
CA PHE A 397 -5.01 -4.46 -21.09
C PHE A 397 -6.24 -4.90 -20.30
N VAL A 398 -7.04 -5.86 -20.78
CA VAL A 398 -8.32 -6.23 -20.16
C VAL A 398 -8.14 -6.74 -18.72
N PRO A 399 -7.29 -7.74 -18.43
CA PRO A 399 -7.09 -8.21 -17.05
C PRO A 399 -6.56 -7.11 -16.11
N LYS A 400 -5.75 -6.18 -16.64
CA LYS A 400 -5.17 -5.06 -15.89
C LYS A 400 -6.22 -4.02 -15.51
N VAL A 401 -7.12 -3.68 -16.43
CA VAL A 401 -8.26 -2.80 -16.16
C VAL A 401 -9.22 -3.45 -15.17
N MET A 402 -9.48 -4.76 -15.30
CA MET A 402 -10.29 -5.51 -14.32
C MET A 402 -9.69 -5.45 -12.92
N LEU A 403 -8.37 -5.64 -12.79
CA LEU A 403 -7.67 -5.50 -11.51
C LEU A 403 -7.85 -4.09 -10.92
N ALA A 404 -7.69 -3.05 -11.73
CA ALA A 404 -7.88 -1.67 -11.28
C ALA A 404 -9.32 -1.40 -10.78
N LEU A 405 -10.34 -1.90 -11.49
CA LEU A 405 -11.74 -1.77 -11.09
C LEU A 405 -12.03 -2.52 -9.78
N ILE A 406 -11.49 -3.72 -9.63
CA ILE A 406 -11.67 -4.54 -8.43
C ILE A 406 -10.99 -3.89 -7.22
N ILE A 407 -9.79 -3.33 -7.37
CA ILE A 407 -9.10 -2.57 -6.31
C ILE A 407 -10.00 -1.42 -5.81
N ASN A 408 -10.58 -0.64 -6.73
CA ASN A 408 -11.47 0.46 -6.38
C ASN A 408 -12.76 -0.02 -5.69
N GLY A 409 -13.38 -1.10 -6.20
CA GLY A 409 -14.55 -1.71 -5.57
C GLY A 409 -14.27 -2.22 -4.15
N SER A 410 -13.13 -2.88 -3.95
CA SER A 410 -12.70 -3.35 -2.62
C SER A 410 -12.45 -2.21 -1.65
N ASN A 411 -11.83 -1.10 -2.09
CA ASN A 411 -11.66 0.08 -1.25
C ASN A 411 -13.00 0.66 -0.79
N PHE A 412 -13.98 0.76 -1.71
CA PHE A 412 -15.32 1.24 -1.39
C PHE A 412 -16.03 0.35 -0.38
N ILE A 413 -15.99 -0.98 -0.56
CA ILE A 413 -16.61 -1.93 0.40
C ILE A 413 -15.93 -1.84 1.76
N TYR A 414 -14.60 -1.80 1.79
CA TYR A 414 -13.84 -1.72 3.03
C TYR A 414 -14.08 -0.40 3.77
N TYR A 415 -14.29 0.71 3.05
CA TYR A 415 -14.61 2.01 3.66
C TYR A 415 -15.82 1.92 4.60
N TYR A 416 -16.95 1.38 4.13
CA TYR A 416 -18.13 1.22 4.97
C TYR A 416 -17.89 0.29 6.16
N MET A 417 -17.13 -0.78 5.95
CA MET A 417 -16.77 -1.69 7.03
C MET A 417 -15.87 -1.02 8.07
N ALA A 418 -14.91 -0.21 7.65
CA ALA A 418 -14.00 0.52 8.53
C ALA A 418 -14.75 1.60 9.34
N VAL A 419 -15.67 2.34 8.73
CA VAL A 419 -16.54 3.29 9.44
C VAL A 419 -17.38 2.56 10.48
N TRP A 420 -18.04 1.47 10.10
CA TRP A 420 -18.84 0.65 11.02
C TRP A 420 -18.01 0.11 12.20
N LEU A 421 -16.81 -0.42 11.94
CA LEU A 421 -15.90 -0.89 12.99
C LEU A 421 -15.50 0.25 13.93
N ASN A 422 -15.18 1.41 13.36
CA ASN A 422 -14.72 2.55 14.13
C ASN A 422 -15.83 3.14 15.01
N ASP A 423 -17.08 3.15 14.53
CA ASP A 423 -18.24 3.56 15.32
C ASP A 423 -18.53 2.58 16.47
N LYS A 424 -18.28 1.28 16.27
CA LYS A 424 -18.41 0.26 17.32
C LYS A 424 -17.29 0.31 18.37
N GLU A 425 -16.14 0.89 18.05
CA GLU A 425 -15.03 1.06 19.00
C GLU A 425 -15.26 2.17 20.04
N GLN A 426 -16.35 2.94 19.93
CA GLN A 426 -16.83 3.90 20.94
C GLN A 426 -15.73 4.84 21.47
N TYR A 427 -15.22 5.70 20.60
CA TYR A 427 -14.23 6.71 20.96
C TYR A 427 -14.88 7.91 21.68
N SER A 428 -14.24 8.38 22.76
CA SER A 428 -14.70 9.57 23.50
C SER A 428 -14.39 10.87 22.78
N ASN A 429 -13.21 10.99 22.16
CA ASN A 429 -12.80 12.18 21.43
C ASN A 429 -12.97 12.00 19.91
N SER A 430 -13.64 12.97 19.27
CA SER A 430 -13.85 13.03 17.81
C SER A 430 -12.55 12.96 17.00
N GLU A 431 -11.46 13.57 17.47
CA GLU A 431 -10.15 13.54 16.82
C GLU A 431 -9.51 12.15 16.90
N VAL A 432 -9.60 11.49 18.06
CA VAL A 432 -9.08 10.14 18.25
C VAL A 432 -9.85 9.15 17.38
N ARG A 433 -11.16 9.34 17.26
CA ARG A 433 -12.02 8.57 16.35
C ARG A 433 -11.56 8.71 14.90
N GLU A 434 -11.30 9.94 14.44
CA GLU A 434 -10.83 10.22 13.09
C GLU A 434 -9.44 9.63 12.83
N ASN A 435 -8.47 9.82 13.74
CA ASN A 435 -7.12 9.27 13.61
C ASN A 435 -7.11 7.74 13.53
N ASN A 436 -7.97 7.06 14.29
CA ASN A 436 -8.08 5.60 14.22
C ASN A 436 -8.77 5.12 12.95
N LEU A 437 -9.73 5.88 12.41
CA LEU A 437 -10.34 5.60 11.11
C LEU A 437 -9.30 5.74 9.99
N ILE A 438 -8.50 6.82 10.02
CA ILE A 438 -7.40 7.08 9.08
C ILE A 438 -6.47 5.87 9.03
N ASN A 439 -5.99 5.39 10.18
CA ASN A 439 -5.08 4.25 10.25
C ASN A 439 -5.67 2.97 9.65
N LYS A 440 -6.96 2.69 9.88
CA LYS A 440 -7.62 1.49 9.32
C LYS A 440 -7.74 1.56 7.80
N LEU A 441 -8.11 2.73 7.27
CA LEU A 441 -8.30 2.95 5.83
C LEU A 441 -6.95 2.98 5.10
N VAL A 442 -5.98 3.72 5.62
CA VAL A 442 -4.62 3.81 5.06
C VAL A 442 -3.97 2.43 4.99
N LEU A 443 -4.05 1.63 6.06
CA LEU A 443 -3.44 0.29 6.07
C LEU A 443 -4.02 -0.61 4.97
N PHE A 444 -5.34 -0.62 4.83
CA PHE A 444 -5.99 -1.42 3.81
C PHE A 444 -5.70 -0.91 2.40
N GLN A 445 -5.83 0.39 2.17
CA GLN A 445 -5.59 0.99 0.87
C GLN A 445 -4.13 0.83 0.43
N PHE A 446 -3.19 0.97 1.36
CA PHE A 446 -1.78 0.70 1.13
C PHE A 446 -1.58 -0.73 0.63
N LEU A 447 -2.03 -1.73 1.39
CA LEU A 447 -1.87 -3.13 1.00
C LEU A 447 -2.61 -3.44 -0.30
N ASN A 448 -3.86 -3.00 -0.48
CA ASN A 448 -4.62 -3.25 -1.70
C ASN A 448 -3.97 -2.61 -2.94
N SER A 449 -3.35 -1.43 -2.81
CA SER A 449 -2.71 -0.73 -3.95
C SER A 449 -1.32 -1.26 -4.28
N PHE A 450 -0.52 -1.63 -3.27
CA PHE A 450 0.90 -1.97 -3.44
C PHE A 450 1.19 -3.47 -3.42
N LEU A 451 0.37 -4.30 -2.79
CA LEU A 451 0.58 -5.76 -2.73
C LEU A 451 0.65 -6.42 -4.12
N PRO A 452 -0.14 -6.01 -5.14
CA PRO A 452 0.04 -6.50 -6.51
C PRO A 452 1.42 -6.17 -7.09
N LEU A 453 1.92 -4.97 -6.82
CA LEU A 453 3.24 -4.52 -7.29
C LEU A 453 4.36 -5.25 -6.55
N LEU A 454 4.25 -5.40 -5.23
CA LEU A 454 5.21 -6.15 -4.40
C LEU A 454 5.24 -7.63 -4.81
N TYR A 455 4.10 -8.22 -5.15
CA TYR A 455 4.03 -9.59 -5.66
C TYR A 455 4.78 -9.74 -6.99
N ILE A 456 4.57 -8.81 -7.94
CA ILE A 456 5.30 -8.84 -9.21
C ILE A 456 6.81 -8.62 -8.98
N ALA A 457 7.17 -7.68 -8.10
CA ALA A 457 8.55 -7.32 -7.80
C ALA A 457 9.35 -8.45 -7.13
N PHE A 458 8.80 -9.06 -6.08
CA PHE A 458 9.55 -9.97 -5.20
C PHE A 458 9.25 -11.44 -5.44
N TYR A 459 8.05 -11.79 -5.90
CA TYR A 459 7.68 -13.19 -6.14
C TYR A 459 7.85 -13.58 -7.61
N LEU A 460 7.29 -12.79 -8.55
CA LEU A 460 7.44 -13.06 -9.98
C LEU A 460 8.77 -12.58 -10.56
N THR A 461 9.44 -11.66 -9.86
CA THR A 461 10.73 -11.05 -10.24
C THR A 461 10.76 -10.50 -11.68
N ASP A 462 9.62 -10.02 -12.17
CA ASP A 462 9.46 -9.46 -13.52
C ASP A 462 9.39 -7.93 -13.49
N VAL A 463 10.55 -7.31 -13.75
CA VAL A 463 10.71 -5.85 -13.73
C VAL A 463 9.92 -5.16 -14.85
N ALA A 464 9.78 -5.81 -16.01
CA ALA A 464 9.06 -5.23 -17.15
C ALA A 464 7.55 -5.20 -16.87
N LYS A 465 7.00 -6.30 -16.34
CA LYS A 465 5.60 -6.37 -15.91
C LYS A 465 5.33 -5.40 -14.76
N LEU A 466 6.29 -5.22 -13.85
CA LEU A 466 6.20 -4.25 -12.76
C LEU A 466 6.10 -2.81 -13.29
N GLN A 467 6.98 -2.43 -14.21
CA GLN A 467 6.97 -1.11 -14.84
C GLN A 467 5.68 -0.86 -15.62
N GLU A 468 5.20 -1.85 -16.38
CA GLU A 468 3.96 -1.78 -17.15
C GLU A 468 2.75 -1.58 -16.22
N GLN A 469 2.68 -2.34 -15.13
CA GLN A 469 1.59 -2.25 -14.15
C GLN A 469 1.61 -0.92 -13.39
N LEU A 470 2.77 -0.46 -12.93
CA LEU A 470 2.93 0.84 -12.26
C LEU A 470 2.53 1.99 -13.18
N THR A 471 3.00 1.98 -14.42
CA THR A 471 2.65 2.99 -15.44
C THR A 471 1.14 3.00 -15.69
N THR A 472 0.54 1.83 -15.85
CA THR A 472 -0.91 1.69 -16.04
C THR A 472 -1.68 2.27 -14.85
N GLN A 473 -1.26 1.98 -13.61
CA GLN A 473 -1.92 2.52 -12.41
C GLN A 473 -1.79 4.04 -12.30
N LEU A 474 -0.62 4.61 -12.59
CA LEU A 474 -0.41 6.07 -12.58
C LEU A 474 -1.24 6.78 -13.65
N ILE A 475 -1.26 6.27 -14.88
CA ILE A 475 -2.06 6.85 -15.97
C ILE A 475 -3.55 6.70 -15.69
N THR A 476 -3.99 5.53 -15.21
CA THR A 476 -5.38 5.27 -14.88
C THR A 476 -5.87 6.25 -13.81
N ARG A 477 -5.05 6.52 -12.78
CA ARG A 477 -5.37 7.55 -11.78
C ARG A 477 -5.46 8.94 -12.41
N GLN A 478 -4.48 9.35 -13.19
CA GLN A 478 -4.44 10.69 -13.80
C GLN A 478 -5.62 10.95 -14.77
N VAL A 479 -6.13 9.93 -15.45
CA VAL A 479 -7.21 10.08 -16.43
C VAL A 479 -8.58 9.78 -15.82
N ILE A 480 -8.73 8.59 -15.22
CA ILE A 480 -10.03 8.13 -14.70
C ILE A 480 -10.33 8.76 -13.33
N GLY A 481 -9.31 8.94 -12.49
CA GLY A 481 -9.45 9.59 -11.19
C GLY A 481 -9.93 11.02 -11.35
N ASN A 482 -9.16 11.86 -12.05
CA ASN A 482 -9.49 13.27 -12.26
C ASN A 482 -10.86 13.45 -12.95
N PHE A 483 -11.24 12.54 -13.86
CA PHE A 483 -12.57 12.55 -14.48
C PHE A 483 -13.68 12.25 -13.47
N ASN A 484 -13.54 11.18 -12.68
CA ASN A 484 -14.55 10.78 -11.69
C ASN A 484 -14.64 11.75 -10.51
N GLU A 485 -13.58 12.48 -10.22
CA GLU A 485 -13.48 13.39 -9.08
C GLU A 485 -14.02 14.78 -9.38
N ALA A 486 -13.69 15.36 -10.54
CA ALA A 486 -14.08 16.73 -10.87
C ALA A 486 -15.18 16.78 -11.95
N VAL A 487 -14.96 16.08 -13.07
CA VAL A 487 -15.81 16.23 -14.27
C VAL A 487 -17.16 15.57 -14.09
N TRP A 488 -17.19 14.31 -13.65
CA TRP A 488 -18.42 13.54 -13.52
C TRP A 488 -19.39 14.13 -12.48
N PRO A 489 -18.94 14.53 -11.26
CA PRO A 489 -19.82 15.16 -10.28
C PRO A 489 -20.37 16.50 -10.78
N PHE A 490 -19.55 17.30 -11.46
CA PHE A 490 -19.98 18.56 -12.04
C PHE A 490 -21.03 18.38 -13.14
N VAL A 491 -20.83 17.45 -14.07
CA VAL A 491 -21.80 17.15 -15.15
C VAL A 491 -23.12 16.66 -14.54
N LYS A 492 -23.04 15.73 -13.59
CA LYS A 492 -24.20 15.19 -12.88
C LYS A 492 -24.96 16.28 -12.12
N GLU A 493 -24.25 17.19 -11.46
CA GLU A 493 -24.85 18.28 -10.71
C GLU A 493 -25.46 19.35 -11.61
N SER A 494 -24.73 19.76 -12.65
CA SER A 494 -25.23 20.69 -13.68
C SER A 494 -26.52 20.18 -14.32
N TYR A 495 -26.56 18.88 -14.64
CA TYR A 495 -27.76 18.23 -15.16
C TYR A 495 -28.91 18.22 -14.13
N ARG A 496 -28.63 17.90 -12.86
CA ARG A 496 -29.65 17.85 -11.80
C ARG A 496 -30.25 19.22 -11.51
N ILE A 497 -29.43 20.27 -11.46
CA ILE A 497 -29.88 21.66 -11.29
C ILE A 497 -30.72 22.09 -12.49
N ALA A 498 -30.26 21.82 -13.73
CA ALA A 498 -31.03 22.14 -14.93
C ALA A 498 -32.41 21.46 -14.95
N THR A 499 -32.46 20.17 -14.59
CA THR A 499 -33.72 19.41 -14.52
C THR A 499 -34.67 19.96 -13.45
N ARG A 500 -34.15 20.36 -12.28
CA ARG A 500 -34.98 20.98 -11.22
C ARG A 500 -35.48 22.37 -11.61
N LYS A 501 -34.65 23.19 -12.28
CA LYS A 501 -35.08 24.49 -12.82
C LYS A 501 -36.21 24.31 -13.84
N MET A 502 -36.13 23.30 -14.70
CA MET A 502 -37.21 22.95 -15.63
C MET A 502 -38.48 22.50 -14.89
N GLN A 503 -38.37 21.58 -13.91
CA GLN A 503 -39.52 21.12 -13.12
C GLN A 503 -40.18 22.23 -12.29
N HIS A 504 -39.40 23.18 -11.77
CA HIS A 504 -39.92 24.35 -11.05
C HIS A 504 -40.69 25.28 -12.01
N ARG A 505 -40.15 25.48 -13.22
CA ARG A 505 -40.78 26.26 -14.29
C ARG A 505 -42.08 25.63 -14.80
N ASP A 506 -42.15 24.30 -14.87
CA ASP A 506 -43.37 23.57 -15.25
C ASP A 506 -44.44 23.53 -14.15
N ARG A 507 -44.06 23.69 -12.87
CA ARG A 507 -44.99 23.71 -11.72
C ARG A 507 -45.66 25.06 -11.49
N GLN A 508 -45.18 26.15 -12.10
CA GLN A 508 -45.87 27.45 -12.10
C GLN A 508 -46.54 27.70 -13.46
N PRO A 509 -47.84 27.39 -13.63
CA PRO A 509 -48.56 27.84 -14.80
C PRO A 509 -48.71 29.35 -14.75
N SER A 510 -48.26 30.04 -15.79
CA SER A 510 -48.40 31.48 -15.96
C SER A 510 -49.87 31.90 -15.80
N MET A 511 -50.20 32.54 -14.69
CA MET A 511 -51.48 33.21 -14.51
C MET A 511 -51.41 34.53 -15.26
N LYS A 512 -51.71 34.49 -16.58
CA LYS A 512 -51.99 35.71 -17.35
C LYS A 512 -53.33 36.27 -16.88
N CYS A 513 -53.31 37.32 -16.09
CA CYS A 513 -54.47 38.18 -15.88
C CYS A 513 -54.30 39.45 -16.72
N ASP A 514 -55.37 39.80 -17.42
CA ASP A 514 -55.49 40.89 -18.37
C ASP A 514 -55.12 42.27 -17.78
N GLU A 515 -54.45 43.07 -18.61
CA GLU A 515 -54.16 44.47 -18.35
C GLU A 515 -55.44 45.31 -18.32
N GLN A 516 -55.73 45.98 -17.20
CA GLN A 516 -56.44 47.27 -17.19
C GLN A 516 -56.14 48.10 -15.92
N GLN A 517 -55.47 49.23 -16.17
CA GLN A 517 -55.37 50.53 -15.45
C GLN A 517 -55.84 50.68 -13.98
N SER A 518 -54.94 51.18 -13.10
CA SER A 518 -55.10 52.49 -12.41
C SER A 518 -54.01 52.79 -11.34
N THR A 519 -53.31 53.91 -11.53
CA THR A 519 -52.77 54.93 -10.60
C THR A 519 -52.46 54.66 -9.10
N GLU A 520 -51.21 55.03 -8.76
CA GLU A 520 -50.68 55.75 -7.57
C GLU A 520 -50.62 55.14 -6.14
N ASN A 521 -49.38 55.24 -5.62
CA ASN A 521 -48.93 55.52 -4.24
C ASN A 521 -48.41 54.39 -3.31
N ASN A 522 -47.08 54.50 -3.07
CA ASN A 522 -46.31 54.23 -1.84
C ASN A 522 -46.46 52.89 -1.12
N ARG A 523 -45.44 52.04 -1.27
CA ARG A 523 -44.65 51.45 -0.16
C ARG A 523 -43.52 50.59 -0.74
N THR A 524 -42.31 50.81 -0.21
CA THR A 524 -41.15 49.88 -0.20
C THR A 524 -41.00 48.96 -1.40
N LYS A 525 -40.00 49.23 -2.24
CA LYS A 525 -39.42 48.27 -3.20
C LYS A 525 -38.98 46.99 -2.46
N ALA A 526 -39.91 46.08 -2.24
CA ALA A 526 -39.61 44.65 -2.21
C ALA A 526 -39.37 44.30 -3.67
N SER A 527 -38.11 44.13 -4.04
CA SER A 527 -37.74 43.44 -5.27
C SER A 527 -38.51 42.13 -5.31
N TYR A 528 -39.46 42.03 -6.24
CA TYR A 528 -40.02 40.76 -6.65
C TYR A 528 -38.85 39.97 -7.25
N GLU A 529 -38.16 39.20 -6.39
CA GLU A 529 -37.16 38.23 -6.81
C GLU A 529 -37.84 37.22 -7.73
N THR A 530 -37.18 37.05 -8.86
CA THR A 530 -37.54 36.29 -10.06
C THR A 530 -37.83 34.82 -9.77
N ASP A 531 -38.48 34.15 -10.75
CA ASP A 531 -38.81 32.71 -10.90
C ASP A 531 -37.68 31.67 -10.63
N ASP A 532 -36.58 32.03 -9.96
CA ASP A 532 -35.45 31.16 -9.66
C ASP A 532 -35.55 30.57 -8.23
N LEU A 533 -35.15 29.30 -8.08
CA LEU A 533 -35.03 28.60 -6.78
C LEU A 533 -34.21 29.42 -5.78
N SER A 534 -34.58 29.37 -4.49
CA SER A 534 -33.82 30.05 -3.44
C SER A 534 -32.40 29.46 -3.34
N LYS A 535 -31.40 30.31 -3.07
CA LYS A 535 -30.00 29.89 -2.88
C LYS A 535 -29.83 28.72 -1.92
N GLY A 536 -30.54 28.75 -0.78
CA GLY A 536 -30.50 27.65 0.19
C GLY A 536 -31.07 26.35 -0.36
N GLU A 537 -32.06 26.41 -1.25
CA GLU A 537 -32.62 25.23 -1.91
C GLU A 537 -31.65 24.67 -2.95
N LEU A 538 -30.98 25.52 -3.72
CA LEU A 538 -29.92 25.12 -4.66
C LEU A 538 -28.75 24.45 -3.92
N GLU A 539 -28.21 25.11 -2.88
CA GLU A 539 -27.08 24.57 -2.11
C GLU A 539 -27.47 23.31 -1.33
N SER A 540 -28.72 23.16 -0.86
CA SER A 540 -29.18 21.92 -0.20
C SER A 540 -29.08 20.69 -1.10
N CYS A 541 -29.09 20.90 -2.41
CA CYS A 541 -28.94 19.83 -3.37
C CYS A 541 -27.49 19.36 -3.38
N MET A 542 -26.52 20.27 -3.43
CA MET A 542 -25.10 20.03 -3.68
C MET A 542 -24.51 18.90 -2.81
N TYR A 543 -23.39 18.34 -3.27
CA TYR A 543 -22.72 17.28 -2.54
C TYR A 543 -22.19 17.79 -1.19
N CYS A 544 -22.14 16.92 -0.18
CA CYS A 544 -21.53 17.28 1.10
C CYS A 544 -20.03 16.98 1.03
N TYR A 545 -19.20 17.94 1.42
CA TYR A 545 -17.77 17.72 1.63
C TYR A 545 -17.57 17.23 3.06
N GLU A 546 -17.35 15.93 3.24
CA GLU A 546 -17.25 15.33 4.58
C GLU A 546 -15.90 15.61 5.25
N SER A 547 -14.79 15.49 4.52
CA SER A 547 -13.44 15.68 5.08
C SER A 547 -12.38 15.81 3.97
N THR A 548 -11.20 16.33 4.34
CA THR A 548 -9.95 16.31 3.53
C THR A 548 -9.30 14.92 3.47
N PHE A 549 -9.93 13.92 4.09
CA PHE A 549 -9.39 12.58 4.22
C PHE A 549 -9.05 11.92 2.88
N ASP A 550 -10.00 11.90 1.95
CA ASP A 550 -9.83 11.25 0.65
C ASP A 550 -8.74 11.96 -0.17
N ASP A 551 -8.73 13.29 -0.11
CA ASP A 551 -7.75 14.13 -0.82
C ASP A 551 -6.31 13.87 -0.30
N TYR A 552 -6.11 13.74 1.01
CA TYR A 552 -4.80 13.35 1.58
C TYR A 552 -4.41 11.91 1.24
N LEU A 553 -5.36 10.99 1.26
CA LEU A 553 -5.13 9.58 1.01
C LEU A 553 -4.63 9.34 -0.43
N GLU A 554 -5.13 10.12 -1.38
CA GLU A 554 -4.61 10.13 -2.75
C GLU A 554 -3.12 10.48 -2.79
N LEU A 555 -2.72 11.60 -2.17
CA LEU A 555 -1.34 12.05 -2.12
C LEU A 555 -0.41 11.04 -1.44
N VAL A 556 -0.88 10.35 -0.39
CA VAL A 556 -0.11 9.28 0.28
C VAL A 556 0.17 8.11 -0.66
N VAL A 557 -0.84 7.64 -1.41
CA VAL A 557 -0.63 6.53 -2.35
C VAL A 557 0.28 6.97 -3.51
N GLN A 558 0.11 8.18 -4.02
CA GLN A 558 1.00 8.76 -5.03
C GLN A 558 2.45 8.83 -4.54
N PHE A 559 2.68 9.31 -3.31
CA PHE A 559 4.00 9.33 -2.69
C PHE A 559 4.61 7.92 -2.60
N GLY A 560 3.79 6.91 -2.31
CA GLY A 560 4.22 5.51 -2.29
C GLY A 560 4.67 5.00 -3.66
N TYR A 561 3.95 5.34 -4.74
CA TYR A 561 4.38 4.98 -6.10
C TYR A 561 5.73 5.62 -6.49
N VAL A 562 5.97 6.85 -6.04
CA VAL A 562 7.23 7.56 -6.28
C VAL A 562 8.40 6.96 -5.48
N MET A 563 8.15 6.55 -4.23
CA MET A 563 9.22 6.11 -3.31
C MET A 563 9.51 4.61 -3.35
N LEU A 564 8.50 3.74 -3.39
CA LEU A 564 8.68 2.28 -3.23
C LEU A 564 9.34 1.61 -4.44
N PHE A 565 9.12 2.15 -5.65
CA PHE A 565 9.57 1.55 -6.91
C PHE A 565 10.47 2.50 -7.72
N ALA A 566 11.17 3.40 -7.03
CA ALA A 566 12.03 4.42 -7.65
C ALA A 566 13.07 3.85 -8.64
N PRO A 567 13.73 2.70 -8.39
CA PRO A 567 14.70 2.12 -9.32
C PRO A 567 14.07 1.63 -10.63
N VAL A 568 12.80 1.21 -10.57
CA VAL A 568 12.09 0.58 -11.69
C VAL A 568 11.47 1.63 -12.61
N PHE A 569 10.99 2.73 -12.03
CA PHE A 569 10.39 3.82 -12.81
C PHE A 569 10.81 5.21 -12.28
N PRO A 570 12.01 5.69 -12.63
CA PRO A 570 12.52 7.00 -12.19
C PRO A 570 11.65 8.19 -12.62
N LEU A 571 10.84 8.04 -13.67
CA LEU A 571 9.90 9.07 -14.16
C LEU A 571 8.61 9.16 -13.34
N ALA A 572 8.39 8.29 -12.34
CA ALA A 572 7.22 8.35 -11.47
C ALA A 572 7.03 9.75 -10.84
N ALA A 573 8.13 10.40 -10.44
CA ALA A 573 8.11 11.75 -9.86
C ALA A 573 7.60 12.81 -10.85
N LEU A 574 7.93 12.68 -12.14
CA LEU A 574 7.44 13.59 -13.18
C LEU A 574 5.93 13.42 -13.38
N CYS A 575 5.45 12.18 -13.48
CA CYS A 575 4.02 11.88 -13.59
C CYS A 575 3.27 12.44 -12.38
N ALA A 576 3.81 12.25 -11.18
CA ALA A 576 3.25 12.79 -9.96
C ALA A 576 3.23 14.33 -9.94
N PHE A 577 4.31 14.98 -10.39
CA PHE A 577 4.37 16.43 -10.51
C PHE A 577 3.29 16.99 -11.45
N LEU A 578 3.14 16.38 -12.64
CA LEU A 578 2.11 16.77 -13.60
C LEU A 578 0.70 16.52 -13.07
N ASN A 579 0.49 15.43 -12.32
CA ASN A 579 -0.79 15.15 -11.67
C ASN A 579 -1.14 16.27 -10.69
N ASN A 580 -0.21 16.63 -9.80
CA ASN A 580 -0.49 17.64 -8.76
C ASN A 580 -0.74 19.04 -9.31
N LEU A 581 -0.15 19.40 -10.46
CA LEU A 581 -0.45 20.67 -11.12
C LEU A 581 -1.91 20.77 -11.55
N ILE A 582 -2.48 19.64 -11.99
CA ILE A 582 -3.91 19.55 -12.29
C ILE A 582 -4.70 19.48 -10.98
N GLU A 583 -4.21 18.69 -10.03
CA GLU A 583 -4.92 18.39 -8.77
C GLU A 583 -5.24 19.62 -7.93
N ILE A 584 -4.25 20.51 -7.79
CA ILE A 584 -4.40 21.80 -7.11
C ILE A 584 -5.62 22.58 -7.64
N ARG A 585 -5.94 22.44 -8.93
CA ARG A 585 -7.03 23.17 -9.59
C ARG A 585 -8.32 22.35 -9.65
N SER A 586 -8.27 21.03 -9.84
CA SER A 586 -9.47 20.18 -9.75
C SER A 586 -10.09 20.24 -8.38
N ASP A 587 -9.30 20.18 -7.30
CA ASP A 587 -9.80 20.26 -5.94
C ASP A 587 -10.37 21.65 -5.60
N ALA A 588 -9.72 22.71 -6.08
CA ALA A 588 -10.24 24.07 -5.94
C ALA A 588 -11.59 24.22 -6.67
N PHE A 589 -11.71 23.65 -7.87
CA PHE A 589 -12.95 23.64 -8.65
C PHE A 589 -14.06 22.84 -7.94
N LYS A 590 -13.73 21.66 -7.40
CA LYS A 590 -14.61 20.77 -6.64
C LYS A 590 -15.26 21.51 -5.46
N LEU A 591 -14.46 22.24 -4.68
CA LEU A 591 -14.94 23.03 -3.53
C LEU A 591 -15.78 24.25 -3.91
N CYS A 592 -15.53 24.86 -5.07
CA CYS A 592 -16.22 26.09 -5.47
C CYS A 592 -17.51 25.87 -6.28
N TYR A 593 -17.63 24.73 -6.98
CA TYR A 593 -18.74 24.49 -7.92
C TYR A 593 -19.57 23.23 -7.63
N VAL A 594 -19.03 22.24 -6.91
CA VAL A 594 -19.67 20.93 -6.76
C VAL A 594 -20.21 20.69 -5.35
N PHE A 595 -19.43 21.08 -4.34
CA PHE A 595 -19.76 20.85 -2.94
C PHE A 595 -20.46 22.01 -2.26
N GLN A 596 -21.22 21.66 -1.24
CA GLN A 596 -21.66 22.57 -0.18
C GLN A 596 -20.45 23.11 0.57
N ARG A 597 -20.58 24.32 1.09
CA ARG A 597 -19.57 24.90 1.97
C ARG A 597 -19.39 23.98 3.19
N PRO A 598 -18.16 23.54 3.51
CA PRO A 598 -17.90 22.80 4.74
C PRO A 598 -17.88 23.73 5.97
N PHE A 599 -18.14 23.16 7.15
CA PHE A 599 -17.94 23.88 8.41
C PHE A 599 -16.44 24.08 8.69
N GLY A 600 -16.10 25.23 9.27
CA GLY A 600 -14.73 25.56 9.64
C GLY A 600 -14.25 24.71 10.81
N ASN A 601 -13.32 23.80 10.55
CA ASN A 601 -12.67 22.97 11.56
C ASN A 601 -11.29 23.54 11.92
N GLU A 602 -10.95 23.47 13.21
CA GLU A 602 -9.60 23.80 13.70
C GLU A 602 -8.52 22.97 12.98
N PRO A 603 -7.24 23.42 13.00
CA PRO A 603 -6.16 22.62 12.46
C PRO A 603 -6.12 21.27 13.17
N SER A 604 -6.57 20.22 12.48
CA SER A 604 -6.72 18.90 13.09
C SER A 604 -5.35 18.29 13.42
N ARG A 605 -5.25 17.61 14.57
CA ARG A 605 -4.12 16.70 14.86
C ARG A 605 -3.92 15.61 13.79
N ALA A 606 -4.89 15.41 12.90
CA ALA A 606 -4.78 14.51 11.76
C ALA A 606 -3.62 14.87 10.81
N VAL A 607 -3.21 16.14 10.72
CA VAL A 607 -2.05 16.53 9.89
C VAL A 607 -0.74 15.90 10.39
N ASP A 608 -0.60 15.75 11.71
CA ASP A 608 0.55 15.05 12.31
C ASP A 608 0.49 13.55 11.99
N GLU A 609 -0.71 12.97 11.95
CA GLU A 609 -0.94 11.57 11.60
C GLU A 609 -0.53 11.27 10.15
N TRP A 610 -0.95 12.10 9.20
CA TRP A 610 -0.56 11.97 7.80
C TRP A 610 0.96 12.07 7.60
N THR A 611 1.60 12.99 8.32
CA THR A 611 3.06 13.12 8.29
C THR A 611 3.75 11.87 8.84
N ARG A 612 3.16 11.23 9.84
CA ARG A 612 3.65 9.96 10.41
C ARG A 612 3.48 8.80 9.42
N VAL A 613 2.34 8.71 8.73
CA VAL A 613 2.08 7.73 7.66
C VAL A 613 3.12 7.84 6.54
N LEU A 614 3.40 9.06 6.04
CA LEU A 614 4.43 9.30 5.04
C LEU A 614 5.84 8.90 5.53
N GLY A 615 6.10 9.07 6.83
CA GLY A 615 7.32 8.59 7.48
C GLY A 615 7.46 7.07 7.44
N TYR A 616 6.40 6.32 7.81
CA TYR A 616 6.40 4.86 7.73
C TYR A 616 6.60 4.36 6.29
N LEU A 617 5.96 5.03 5.33
CA LEU A 617 6.11 4.73 3.91
C LEU A 617 7.54 4.97 3.40
N SER A 618 8.20 6.02 3.90
CA SER A 618 9.61 6.29 3.59
C SER A 618 10.54 5.18 4.12
N VAL A 619 10.26 4.63 5.31
CA VAL A 619 11.01 3.48 5.85
C VAL A 619 10.77 2.22 5.02
N ALA A 620 9.51 1.93 4.66
CA ALA A 620 9.18 0.79 3.79
C ALA A 620 9.84 0.90 2.41
N ALA A 621 10.00 2.12 1.88
CA ALA A 621 10.70 2.37 0.63
C ALA A 621 12.19 2.02 0.68
N ILE A 622 12.86 2.18 1.83
CA ILE A 622 14.25 1.75 1.98
C ILE A 622 14.35 0.23 1.77
N ALA A 623 13.55 -0.54 2.49
CA ALA A 623 13.52 -2.00 2.37
C ALA A 623 13.17 -2.46 0.94
N THR A 624 12.15 -1.82 0.34
CA THR A 624 11.68 -2.17 -1.01
C THR A 624 12.73 -1.86 -2.07
N ASN A 625 13.35 -0.67 -2.04
CA ASN A 625 14.36 -0.28 -3.01
C ASN A 625 15.65 -1.10 -2.85
N CYS A 626 16.07 -1.39 -1.61
CA CYS A 626 17.18 -2.31 -1.36
C CYS A 626 16.90 -3.69 -1.96
N GLY A 627 15.75 -4.29 -1.65
CA GLY A 627 15.36 -5.59 -2.20
C GLY A 627 15.27 -5.61 -3.72
N LEU A 628 14.74 -4.55 -4.34
CA LEU A 628 14.71 -4.40 -5.80
C LEU A 628 16.12 -4.35 -6.40
N MET A 629 17.05 -3.60 -5.81
CA MET A 629 18.45 -3.55 -6.27
C MET A 629 19.18 -4.89 -6.14
N VAL A 630 18.80 -5.70 -5.15
CA VAL A 630 19.32 -7.08 -4.99
C VAL A 630 18.83 -7.97 -6.11
N ILE A 631 17.51 -8.01 -6.34
CA ILE A 631 16.88 -8.90 -7.33
C ILE A 631 17.32 -8.59 -8.76
N THR A 632 17.47 -7.30 -9.07
CA THR A 632 17.91 -6.81 -10.39
C THR A 632 19.42 -6.97 -10.63
N GLY A 633 20.19 -7.34 -9.61
CA GLY A 633 21.63 -7.53 -9.70
C GLY A 633 22.43 -6.23 -9.85
N HIS A 634 21.82 -5.04 -9.68
CA HIS A 634 22.53 -3.76 -9.69
C HIS A 634 23.59 -3.72 -8.57
N ILE A 635 23.25 -4.18 -7.35
CA ILE A 635 24.20 -4.25 -6.23
C ILE A 635 25.38 -5.20 -6.53
N ASN A 636 25.12 -6.33 -7.20
CA ASN A 636 26.19 -7.28 -7.57
C ASN A 636 27.24 -6.63 -8.45
N ARG A 637 26.79 -5.84 -9.44
CA ARG A 637 27.67 -5.14 -10.37
C ARG A 637 28.42 -4.00 -9.68
N VAL A 638 27.74 -3.19 -8.86
CA VAL A 638 28.35 -2.06 -8.11
C VAL A 638 29.47 -2.51 -7.16
N PHE A 639 29.23 -3.58 -6.40
CA PHE A 639 30.14 -4.02 -5.35
C PHE A 639 31.02 -5.21 -5.75
N GLY A 640 30.92 -5.69 -7.00
CA GLY A 640 31.70 -6.84 -7.49
C GLY A 640 31.40 -8.14 -6.72
N LEU A 641 30.20 -8.27 -6.16
CA LEU A 641 29.80 -9.44 -5.37
C LEU A 641 29.45 -10.58 -6.33
N SER A 642 30.28 -11.61 -6.39
CA SER A 642 30.19 -12.63 -7.45
C SER A 642 29.08 -13.68 -7.24
N HIS A 643 28.44 -13.75 -6.06
CA HIS A 643 27.41 -14.75 -5.75
C HIS A 643 26.21 -14.16 -5.00
N SER A 644 25.01 -14.63 -5.35
CA SER A 644 23.69 -14.27 -4.81
C SER A 644 23.61 -14.32 -3.27
N THR A 645 24.43 -15.18 -2.65
CA THR A 645 24.54 -15.37 -1.19
C THR A 645 25.18 -14.17 -0.48
N HIS A 646 26.13 -13.48 -1.13
CA HIS A 646 26.78 -12.31 -0.53
C HIS A 646 25.79 -11.15 -0.38
N VAL A 647 24.80 -11.02 -1.27
CA VAL A 647 23.86 -9.90 -1.26
C VAL A 647 22.80 -10.02 -0.17
N ILE A 648 22.29 -11.23 0.08
CA ILE A 648 21.35 -11.45 1.18
C ILE A 648 22.09 -11.24 2.52
N LEU A 649 23.33 -11.72 2.63
CA LEU A 649 24.15 -11.52 3.83
C LEU A 649 24.55 -10.05 4.02
N THR A 650 24.92 -9.31 2.98
CA THR A 650 25.23 -7.88 3.09
C THR A 650 23.97 -7.05 3.31
N GLY A 651 22.86 -7.37 2.64
CA GLY A 651 21.56 -6.70 2.81
C GLY A 651 20.97 -6.90 4.22
N VAL A 652 21.13 -8.08 4.82
CA VAL A 652 20.72 -8.38 6.21
C VAL A 652 21.76 -7.91 7.23
N ALA A 653 23.07 -7.92 6.91
CA ALA A 653 24.12 -7.42 7.82
C ALA A 653 24.16 -5.89 7.92
N ILE A 654 23.49 -5.17 7.03
CA ILE A 654 23.26 -3.72 7.16
C ILE A 654 22.27 -3.40 8.30
N GLU A 655 21.63 -4.39 8.94
CA GLU A 655 20.77 -4.20 10.14
C GLU A 655 21.47 -4.45 11.50
N ASP A 656 22.68 -3.94 11.70
CA ASP A 656 23.18 -3.51 13.04
C ASP A 656 23.64 -4.56 14.08
N LYS A 657 23.83 -5.87 13.80
CA LYS A 657 24.15 -6.85 14.88
C LYS A 657 25.31 -7.84 14.74
N PHE A 658 25.97 -7.96 13.59
CA PHE A 658 27.06 -8.94 13.42
C PHE A 658 28.29 -8.37 12.70
N THR A 659 29.49 -8.59 13.26
CA THR A 659 30.77 -8.28 12.59
C THR A 659 31.17 -9.47 11.71
N MET A 660 31.11 -9.29 10.39
CA MET A 660 31.50 -10.32 9.42
C MET A 660 32.94 -10.09 8.92
N ASP A 661 33.73 -11.16 8.87
CA ASP A 661 35.08 -11.19 8.31
C ASP A 661 35.08 -12.15 7.12
N MET A 662 35.16 -11.59 5.92
CA MET A 662 35.00 -12.31 4.66
C MET A 662 36.31 -12.35 3.89
N TRP A 663 36.61 -13.48 3.27
CA TRP A 663 37.73 -13.60 2.35
C TRP A 663 37.44 -12.77 1.08
N PRO A 664 38.26 -11.76 0.74
CA PRO A 664 37.94 -10.83 -0.35
C PRO A 664 38.43 -11.29 -1.73
N GLN A 665 39.25 -12.35 -1.79
CA GLN A 665 39.85 -12.81 -3.03
C GLN A 665 39.03 -13.95 -3.63
N PRO A 666 39.04 -14.12 -4.97
CA PRO A 666 38.28 -15.16 -5.65
C PRO A 666 38.93 -16.56 -5.53
N ASN A 667 40.14 -16.67 -4.99
CA ASN A 667 40.86 -17.93 -4.79
C ASN A 667 40.67 -18.47 -3.37
N ASP A 668 41.07 -19.72 -3.14
CA ASP A 668 40.98 -20.33 -1.82
C ASP A 668 41.92 -19.65 -0.81
N MET A 669 41.44 -19.55 0.44
CA MET A 669 42.24 -19.02 1.53
C MET A 669 43.35 -20.01 1.90
N SER A 670 44.59 -19.55 2.05
CA SER A 670 45.66 -20.42 2.51
C SER A 670 45.42 -20.88 3.95
N ARG A 671 45.90 -22.09 4.26
CA ARG A 671 45.72 -22.70 5.59
C ARG A 671 46.23 -21.81 6.74
N SER A 672 47.38 -21.18 6.58
CA SER A 672 47.96 -20.29 7.59
C SER A 672 47.10 -19.06 7.85
N GLN A 673 46.52 -18.46 6.80
CA GLN A 673 45.60 -17.33 6.93
C GLN A 673 44.29 -17.73 7.59
N LEU A 674 43.78 -18.93 7.28
CA LEU A 674 42.56 -19.44 7.90
C LEU A 674 42.74 -19.63 9.41
N LEU A 675 43.86 -20.23 9.83
CA LEU A 675 44.22 -20.39 11.24
C LEU A 675 44.42 -19.06 11.98
N GLU A 676 44.87 -18.02 11.28
CA GLU A 676 45.03 -16.69 11.87
C GLU A 676 43.67 -15.98 12.05
N ARG A 677 42.83 -15.99 11.01
CA ARG A 677 41.57 -15.23 10.98
C ARG A 677 40.45 -15.87 11.78
N VAL A 678 40.49 -17.19 12.00
CA VAL A 678 39.47 -17.90 12.77
C VAL A 678 39.52 -17.57 14.27
N LYS A 679 40.65 -17.05 14.77
CA LYS A 679 40.83 -16.67 16.17
C LYS A 679 39.78 -15.65 16.60
N GLY A 680 39.06 -15.93 17.68
CA GLY A 680 38.09 -14.97 18.20
C GLY A 680 36.70 -15.02 17.59
N LYS A 681 36.45 -15.88 16.60
CA LYS A 681 35.16 -15.93 15.88
C LYS A 681 34.16 -16.85 16.56
N SER A 682 32.90 -16.42 16.61
CA SER A 682 31.80 -17.19 17.23
C SER A 682 31.16 -18.21 16.28
N ALA A 683 31.34 -18.03 14.98
CA ALA A 683 30.78 -18.87 13.93
C ALA A 683 31.73 -18.93 12.72
N ILE A 684 31.73 -20.06 12.02
CA ILE A 684 32.41 -20.24 10.73
C ILE A 684 31.37 -20.52 9.66
N PHE A 685 31.50 -19.83 8.53
CA PHE A 685 30.80 -20.18 7.30
C PHE A 685 31.85 -20.54 6.25
N CYS A 686 31.89 -21.80 5.83
CA CYS A 686 32.98 -22.34 5.03
C CYS A 686 32.48 -23.05 3.76
N THR A 687 33.43 -23.38 2.89
CA THR A 687 33.21 -24.15 1.67
C THR A 687 33.84 -25.55 1.81
N LEU A 688 33.63 -26.40 0.80
CA LEU A 688 34.11 -27.79 0.82
C LEU A 688 35.63 -27.95 0.81
N VAL A 689 36.39 -26.91 0.45
CA VAL A 689 37.87 -26.93 0.44
C VAL A 689 38.46 -26.61 1.82
N ASP A 690 37.69 -25.99 2.72
CA ASP A 690 38.15 -25.56 4.03
C ASP A 690 38.20 -26.73 5.01
N LYS A 691 39.38 -27.30 5.23
CA LYS A 691 39.53 -28.42 6.16
C LYS A 691 39.31 -27.97 7.62
N ILE A 692 38.25 -28.44 8.26
CA ILE A 692 37.93 -28.15 9.66
C ILE A 692 38.34 -29.35 10.53
N ASP A 693 39.61 -29.38 10.93
CA ASP A 693 40.18 -30.41 11.80
C ASP A 693 40.55 -29.83 13.18
N SER A 694 41.09 -30.68 14.08
CA SER A 694 41.39 -30.29 15.47
C SER A 694 42.27 -29.06 15.57
N GLU A 695 43.26 -28.89 14.68
CA GLU A 695 44.16 -27.73 14.66
C GLU A 695 43.40 -26.42 14.44
N LEU A 696 42.45 -26.39 13.50
CA LEU A 696 41.65 -25.21 13.23
C LEU A 696 40.67 -24.93 14.37
N LEU A 697 40.07 -25.98 14.94
CA LEU A 697 39.19 -25.87 16.11
C LEU A 697 39.96 -25.36 17.34
N ASP A 698 41.23 -25.71 17.50
CA ASP A 698 42.11 -25.18 18.55
C ASP A 698 42.45 -23.71 18.33
N ALA A 699 42.74 -23.33 17.08
CA ALA A 699 43.02 -21.94 16.71
C ALA A 699 41.79 -21.03 16.88
N ALA A 700 40.59 -21.53 16.60
CA ALA A 700 39.34 -20.79 16.75
C ALA A 700 39.07 -20.41 18.21
N GLY A 701 39.34 -21.34 19.13
CA GLY A 701 39.14 -21.22 20.57
C GLY A 701 37.73 -21.59 21.05
N THR A 702 37.48 -21.40 22.34
CA THR A 702 36.25 -21.84 23.03
C THR A 702 35.01 -20.99 22.73
N GLN A 703 35.16 -19.85 22.05
CA GLN A 703 34.06 -18.99 21.63
C GLN A 703 33.31 -19.52 20.40
N LEU A 704 33.90 -20.44 19.64
CA LEU A 704 33.30 -20.99 18.44
C LEU A 704 32.09 -21.86 18.84
N LYS A 705 30.90 -21.47 18.38
CA LYS A 705 29.63 -22.15 18.72
C LYS A 705 29.06 -22.96 17.56
N THR A 706 29.32 -22.53 16.33
CA THR A 706 28.68 -23.13 15.16
C THR A 706 29.57 -23.06 13.92
N ILE A 707 29.43 -24.05 13.05
CA ILE A 707 30.07 -24.14 11.75
C ILE A 707 28.99 -24.48 10.74
N SER A 708 28.88 -23.71 9.66
CA SER A 708 27.97 -24.02 8.57
C SER A 708 28.75 -24.11 7.26
N THR A 709 28.51 -25.17 6.49
CA THR A 709 29.21 -25.42 5.23
C THR A 709 28.30 -25.23 4.04
N LEU A 710 28.83 -24.58 2.99
CA LEU A 710 28.22 -24.44 1.66
C LEU A 710 28.37 -25.72 0.85
N SER A 711 27.92 -26.85 1.41
CA SER A 711 28.04 -28.15 0.76
C SER A 711 27.04 -29.15 1.35
N VAL A 712 26.65 -30.14 0.54
CA VAL A 712 25.86 -31.29 1.00
C VAL A 712 26.74 -32.24 1.82
N GLY A 713 27.92 -32.58 1.29
CA GLY A 713 28.94 -33.36 2.00
C GLY A 713 29.69 -32.52 3.03
N TYR A 714 30.09 -33.16 4.13
CA TYR A 714 30.77 -32.55 5.26
C TYR A 714 32.00 -33.36 5.71
N ASP A 715 32.58 -34.11 4.77
CA ASP A 715 33.76 -34.98 5.00
C ASP A 715 35.05 -34.21 5.32
N HIS A 716 35.09 -32.93 4.94
CA HIS A 716 36.14 -31.97 5.29
C HIS A 716 36.05 -31.44 6.73
N ILE A 717 35.01 -31.83 7.49
CA ILE A 717 34.76 -31.40 8.88
C ILE A 717 34.89 -32.59 9.82
N ASP A 718 35.74 -32.45 10.86
CA ASP A 718 35.82 -33.42 11.95
C ASP A 718 34.61 -33.29 12.88
N ILE A 719 33.52 -33.97 12.52
CA ILE A 719 32.27 -34.01 13.29
C ILE A 719 32.50 -34.57 14.70
N GLY A 720 33.44 -35.51 14.87
CA GLY A 720 33.74 -36.11 16.17
C GLY A 720 34.32 -35.06 17.13
N GLU A 721 35.27 -34.27 16.66
CA GLU A 721 35.84 -33.17 17.44
C GLU A 721 34.86 -32.01 17.65
N CYS A 722 34.06 -31.65 16.65
CA CYS A 722 33.01 -30.64 16.81
C CYS A 722 32.01 -31.05 17.90
N HIS A 723 31.57 -32.31 17.90
CA HIS A 723 30.65 -32.85 18.89
C HIS A 723 31.25 -32.83 20.31
N LYS A 724 32.53 -33.23 20.47
CA LYS A 724 33.23 -33.17 21.77
C LYS A 724 33.31 -31.74 22.34
N ARG A 725 33.41 -30.73 21.47
CA ARG A 725 33.53 -29.32 21.83
C ARG A 725 32.19 -28.59 21.94
N GLY A 726 31.06 -29.28 21.71
CA GLY A 726 29.72 -28.68 21.74
C GLY A 726 29.43 -27.73 20.57
N ILE A 727 30.15 -27.89 19.46
CA ILE A 727 30.01 -27.05 18.26
C ILE A 727 28.93 -27.66 17.36
N VAL A 728 27.91 -26.87 17.03
CA VAL A 728 26.84 -27.29 16.11
C VAL A 728 27.33 -27.18 14.67
N VAL A 729 27.11 -28.22 13.86
CA VAL A 729 27.47 -28.23 12.44
C VAL A 729 26.21 -28.24 11.59
N GLY A 730 26.09 -27.25 10.70
CA GLY A 730 25.04 -27.15 9.69
C GLY A 730 25.59 -27.41 8.28
N ASN A 731 24.76 -27.98 7.42
CA ASN A 731 25.03 -28.17 6.00
C ASN A 731 23.78 -27.82 5.18
N THR A 732 23.87 -27.86 3.86
CA THR A 732 22.77 -27.46 2.96
C THR A 732 22.22 -28.66 2.16
N PRO A 733 21.50 -29.61 2.80
CA PRO A 733 20.83 -30.67 2.07
C PRO A 733 19.73 -30.07 1.17
N ASP A 734 19.37 -30.79 0.11
CA ASP A 734 18.26 -30.50 -0.81
C ASP A 734 18.39 -29.32 -1.77
N VAL A 735 19.09 -28.24 -1.39
CA VAL A 735 19.23 -27.01 -2.22
C VAL A 735 19.86 -27.27 -3.59
N LEU A 736 20.78 -28.25 -3.69
CA LEU A 736 21.56 -28.54 -4.90
C LEU A 736 21.10 -29.80 -5.63
N THR A 737 20.06 -30.50 -5.16
CA THR A 737 19.70 -31.83 -5.68
C THR A 737 19.39 -31.80 -7.17
N ASP A 738 18.55 -30.85 -7.62
CA ASP A 738 18.19 -30.72 -9.03
C ASP A 738 19.34 -30.21 -9.90
N ALA A 739 20.09 -29.22 -9.41
CA ALA A 739 21.24 -28.68 -10.13
C ALA A 739 22.32 -29.74 -10.40
N VAL A 740 22.66 -30.56 -9.40
CA VAL A 740 23.62 -31.67 -9.55
C VAL A 740 23.05 -32.77 -10.44
N ALA A 741 21.75 -33.06 -10.36
CA ALA A 741 21.11 -34.04 -11.24
C ALA A 741 21.17 -33.59 -12.71
N GLU A 742 20.86 -32.32 -13.00
CA GLU A 742 20.94 -31.74 -14.34
C GLU A 742 22.37 -31.72 -14.88
N LEU A 743 23.33 -31.31 -14.05
CA LEU A 743 24.76 -31.38 -14.38
C LEU A 743 25.19 -32.81 -14.70
N THR A 744 24.75 -33.79 -13.91
CA THR A 744 25.07 -35.21 -14.13
C THR A 744 24.51 -35.69 -15.47
N ILE A 745 23.28 -35.30 -15.85
CA ILE A 745 22.70 -35.64 -17.16
C ILE A 745 23.47 -34.95 -18.29
N GLY A 746 23.83 -33.67 -18.13
CA GLY A 746 24.64 -32.94 -19.10
C GLY A 746 26.00 -33.60 -19.33
N LEU A 747 26.71 -33.92 -18.25
CA LEU A 747 28.00 -34.61 -18.24
C LEU A 747 27.89 -36.01 -18.85
N LEU A 748 26.84 -36.76 -18.51
CA LEU A 748 26.53 -38.06 -19.11
C LEU A 748 26.39 -37.96 -20.62
N LEU A 749 25.58 -37.02 -21.12
CA LEU A 749 25.36 -36.84 -22.55
C LEU A 749 26.63 -36.36 -23.26
N ALA A 750 27.36 -35.42 -22.67
CA ALA A 750 28.61 -34.90 -23.23
C ALA A 750 29.66 -36.01 -23.40
N THR A 751 29.78 -36.88 -22.40
CA THR A 751 30.69 -38.04 -22.41
C THR A 751 30.22 -39.08 -23.43
N LEU A 752 28.96 -39.53 -23.31
CA LEU A 752 28.40 -40.59 -24.13
C LEU A 752 28.35 -40.22 -25.63
N ARG A 753 28.12 -38.94 -25.95
CA ARG A 753 28.04 -38.40 -27.31
C ARG A 753 29.34 -37.78 -27.80
N ARG A 754 30.42 -37.85 -27.01
CA ARG A 754 31.77 -37.40 -27.38
C ARG A 754 31.83 -35.92 -27.80
N PHE A 755 31.09 -35.06 -27.09
CA PHE A 755 30.96 -33.65 -27.44
C PHE A 755 32.29 -32.90 -27.41
N PHE A 756 33.08 -33.07 -26.35
CA PHE A 756 34.37 -32.38 -26.20
C PHE A 756 35.41 -32.88 -27.20
N GLU A 757 35.45 -34.18 -27.48
CA GLU A 757 36.30 -34.74 -28.53
C GLU A 757 35.92 -34.19 -29.92
N ALA A 758 34.61 -34.07 -30.21
CA ALA A 758 34.12 -33.45 -31.46
C ALA A 758 34.55 -32.00 -31.56
N HIS A 759 34.40 -31.25 -30.47
CA HIS A 759 34.79 -29.84 -30.39
C HIS A 759 36.30 -29.66 -30.58
N LYS A 760 37.12 -30.47 -29.92
CA LYS A 760 38.58 -30.46 -30.07
C LYS A 760 39.00 -30.79 -31.50
N ALA A 761 38.40 -31.82 -32.11
CA ALA A 761 38.66 -32.17 -33.51
C ALA A 761 38.31 -31.03 -34.48
N LEU A 762 37.26 -30.26 -34.20
CA LEU A 762 36.89 -29.06 -34.96
C LEU A 762 37.94 -27.95 -34.81
N LEU A 763 38.32 -27.60 -33.58
CA LEU A 763 39.30 -26.54 -33.30
C LEU A 763 40.69 -26.85 -33.87
N GLU A 764 41.10 -28.12 -33.80
CA GLU A 764 42.39 -28.59 -34.33
C GLU A 764 42.35 -28.85 -35.84
N LYS A 765 41.25 -28.50 -36.53
CA LYS A 765 41.07 -28.70 -37.97
C LYS A 765 41.24 -30.16 -38.41
N ARG A 766 40.96 -31.10 -37.51
CA ARG A 766 40.94 -32.56 -37.76
C ARG A 766 39.56 -33.07 -38.18
N TRP A 767 38.59 -32.18 -38.37
CA TRP A 767 37.27 -32.54 -38.88
C TRP A 767 37.36 -33.13 -40.30
N LEU A 768 36.87 -34.35 -40.47
CA LEU A 768 36.95 -35.04 -41.77
C LEU A 768 36.00 -34.39 -42.80
N PRO A 769 36.42 -34.22 -44.07
CA PRO A 769 35.53 -33.79 -45.13
C PRO A 769 34.51 -34.90 -45.47
N GLY A 770 33.22 -34.57 -45.41
CA GLY A 770 32.11 -35.48 -45.70
C GLY A 770 31.50 -36.14 -44.45
N TRP A 771 30.48 -36.99 -44.66
CA TRP A 771 29.79 -37.72 -43.59
C TRP A 771 30.46 -39.09 -43.41
N GLY A 772 31.50 -39.16 -42.57
CA GLY A 772 32.09 -40.44 -42.19
C GLY A 772 31.07 -41.31 -41.44
N HIS A 773 30.76 -42.50 -41.97
CA HIS A 773 29.66 -43.36 -41.50
C HIS A 773 29.63 -43.63 -39.98
N PHE A 774 30.80 -43.63 -39.32
CA PHE A 774 30.93 -43.83 -37.88
C PHE A 774 31.75 -42.73 -37.19
N PHE A 775 32.13 -41.69 -37.92
CA PHE A 775 32.97 -40.62 -37.38
C PHE A 775 32.17 -39.84 -36.32
N MET A 776 32.71 -39.79 -35.09
CA MET A 776 32.05 -39.21 -33.91
C MET A 776 30.70 -39.82 -33.53
N CYS A 777 30.40 -41.05 -33.97
CA CYS A 777 29.27 -41.79 -33.44
C CYS A 777 29.53 -42.13 -31.96
N GLY A 778 28.72 -41.57 -31.07
CA GLY A 778 28.70 -41.89 -29.64
C GLY A 778 27.58 -42.88 -29.29
N GLY A 779 27.50 -43.25 -28.02
CA GLY A 779 26.46 -44.13 -27.49
C GLY A 779 25.10 -43.44 -27.32
N MET A 780 24.10 -44.22 -26.90
CA MET A 780 22.77 -43.70 -26.54
C MET A 780 22.35 -44.23 -25.18
N VAL A 781 21.59 -43.41 -24.44
CA VAL A 781 20.97 -43.82 -23.17
C VAL A 781 19.80 -44.77 -23.43
N LYS A 782 19.10 -44.59 -24.55
CA LYS A 782 18.00 -45.48 -24.96
C LYS A 782 18.49 -46.92 -25.06
N ASP A 783 17.72 -47.84 -24.47
CA ASP A 783 18.00 -49.28 -24.45
C ASP A 783 19.30 -49.70 -23.71
N SER A 784 19.95 -48.79 -23.00
CA SER A 784 21.15 -49.07 -22.18
C SER A 784 20.80 -49.54 -20.76
N VAL A 785 21.73 -50.24 -20.10
CA VAL A 785 21.67 -50.53 -18.66
C VAL A 785 22.44 -49.47 -17.88
N VAL A 786 21.76 -48.74 -16.99
CA VAL A 786 22.37 -47.68 -16.18
C VAL A 786 22.51 -48.15 -14.74
N GLY A 787 23.74 -48.18 -14.22
CA GLY A 787 24.07 -48.59 -12.86
C GLY A 787 24.42 -47.41 -11.95
N PHE A 788 23.77 -47.31 -10.80
CA PHE A 788 24.03 -46.29 -9.79
C PHE A 788 24.82 -46.84 -8.60
N VAL A 789 26.02 -46.32 -8.37
CA VAL A 789 26.81 -46.58 -7.15
C VAL A 789 26.41 -45.53 -6.10
N GLY A 790 25.50 -45.92 -5.21
CA GLY A 790 24.76 -45.01 -4.34
C GLY A 790 23.46 -44.51 -4.97
N ALA A 791 22.38 -44.52 -4.18
CA ALA A 791 21.07 -44.03 -4.58
C ALA A 791 20.46 -43.20 -3.44
N GLY A 792 21.12 -42.08 -3.13
CA GLY A 792 20.55 -41.04 -2.27
C GLY A 792 19.65 -40.10 -3.08
N ARG A 793 19.30 -38.95 -2.48
CA ARG A 793 18.41 -37.94 -3.09
C ARG A 793 18.82 -37.53 -4.51
N ILE A 794 20.11 -37.26 -4.72
CA ILE A 794 20.66 -36.92 -6.03
C ILE A 794 20.49 -38.08 -7.01
N GLY A 795 20.80 -39.31 -6.58
CA GLY A 795 20.62 -40.52 -7.39
C GLY A 795 19.16 -40.69 -7.85
N SER A 796 18.19 -40.55 -6.93
CA SER A 796 16.75 -40.62 -7.26
C SER A 796 16.35 -39.54 -8.27
N SER A 797 16.79 -38.29 -8.08
CA SER A 797 16.50 -37.17 -8.98
C SER A 797 17.08 -37.38 -10.39
N ILE A 798 18.27 -37.98 -10.50
CA ILE A 798 18.85 -38.39 -11.78
C ILE A 798 18.01 -39.50 -12.42
N MET A 799 17.60 -40.51 -11.64
CA MET A 799 16.77 -41.62 -12.15
C MET A 799 15.46 -41.11 -12.77
N ASP A 800 14.80 -40.13 -12.15
CA ASP A 800 13.58 -39.53 -12.72
C ASP A 800 13.80 -38.85 -14.06
N ARG A 801 14.88 -38.08 -14.17
CA ARG A 801 15.25 -37.41 -15.43
C ARG A 801 15.64 -38.42 -16.51
N LEU A 802 16.28 -39.54 -16.14
CA LEU A 802 16.65 -40.61 -17.07
C LEU A 802 15.46 -41.36 -17.66
N LYS A 803 14.30 -41.43 -16.97
CA LYS A 803 13.10 -42.14 -17.48
C LYS A 803 12.72 -41.70 -18.89
N ALA A 804 12.82 -40.41 -19.20
CA ALA A 804 12.49 -39.84 -20.52
C ALA A 804 13.39 -40.37 -21.64
N PHE A 805 14.62 -40.79 -21.32
CA PHE A 805 15.58 -41.34 -22.28
C PHE A 805 15.36 -42.83 -22.58
N LYS A 806 14.41 -43.48 -21.88
CA LYS A 806 14.01 -44.89 -22.09
C LYS A 806 15.19 -45.87 -21.97
N PRO A 807 15.94 -45.89 -20.85
CA PRO A 807 16.93 -46.92 -20.60
C PRO A 807 16.24 -48.29 -20.53
N LYS A 808 16.96 -49.35 -20.88
CA LYS A 808 16.45 -50.73 -20.79
C LYS A 808 16.24 -51.15 -19.34
N GLN A 809 17.18 -50.77 -18.46
CA GLN A 809 17.11 -51.10 -17.04
C GLN A 809 17.94 -50.13 -16.21
N ILE A 810 17.45 -49.79 -15.01
CA ILE A 810 18.22 -49.08 -13.99
C ILE A 810 18.58 -50.05 -12.87
N LEU A 811 19.87 -50.15 -12.56
CA LEU A 811 20.42 -50.92 -11.45
C LEU A 811 20.96 -49.96 -10.39
N TYR A 812 20.91 -50.33 -9.12
CA TYR A 812 21.54 -49.53 -8.07
C TYR A 812 22.18 -50.40 -6.99
N ASN A 813 23.22 -49.86 -6.36
CA ASN A 813 23.89 -50.46 -5.21
C ASN A 813 23.93 -49.47 -4.04
N THR A 814 23.40 -49.90 -2.90
CA THR A 814 23.46 -49.22 -1.61
C THR A 814 23.68 -50.25 -0.50
N ARG A 815 24.20 -49.81 0.66
CA ARG A 815 24.39 -50.66 1.85
C ARG A 815 23.08 -51.33 2.30
N THR A 816 21.98 -50.58 2.25
CA THR A 816 20.64 -51.07 2.60
C THR A 816 19.76 -50.96 1.37
N ARG A 817 19.06 -52.05 1.02
CA ARG A 817 18.08 -52.08 -0.07
C ARG A 817 16.91 -51.16 0.25
N GLN A 818 16.46 -50.38 -0.72
CA GLN A 818 15.41 -49.38 -0.56
C GLN A 818 14.21 -49.75 -1.44
N MET A 819 13.23 -50.45 -0.86
CA MET A 819 12.01 -50.84 -1.60
C MET A 819 11.25 -49.64 -2.21
N PRO A 820 11.07 -48.49 -1.52
CA PRO A 820 10.37 -47.34 -2.12
C PRO A 820 11.02 -46.84 -3.41
N LEU A 821 12.36 -46.86 -3.49
CA LEU A 821 13.11 -46.44 -4.68
C LEU A 821 12.83 -47.38 -5.87
N GLU A 822 12.73 -48.68 -5.61
CA GLU A 822 12.41 -49.69 -6.62
C GLU A 822 10.98 -49.52 -7.16
N ASP A 823 10.02 -49.28 -6.27
CA ASP A 823 8.62 -49.06 -6.64
C ASP A 823 8.44 -47.77 -7.46
N GLU A 824 9.14 -46.69 -7.10
CA GLU A 824 9.02 -45.38 -7.73
C GLU A 824 9.73 -45.25 -9.09
N HIS A 825 10.92 -45.84 -9.22
CA HIS A 825 11.73 -45.70 -10.44
C HIS A 825 11.84 -46.97 -11.27
N GLY A 826 11.27 -48.10 -10.83
CA GLY A 826 11.40 -49.39 -11.51
C GLY A 826 12.83 -49.90 -11.57
N CYS A 827 13.70 -49.43 -10.67
CA CYS A 827 15.10 -49.85 -10.59
C CYS A 827 15.26 -51.15 -9.80
N ARG A 828 16.40 -51.84 -9.93
CA ARG A 828 16.69 -53.10 -9.22
C ARG A 828 17.96 -53.00 -8.38
N HIS A 829 17.86 -53.37 -7.09
CA HIS A 829 19.04 -53.48 -6.22
C HIS A 829 19.88 -54.70 -6.60
N VAL A 830 21.20 -54.51 -6.72
CA VAL A 830 22.17 -55.57 -7.02
C VAL A 830 23.47 -55.35 -6.25
N GLY A 831 24.31 -56.38 -6.15
CA GLY A 831 25.68 -56.25 -5.62
C GLY A 831 26.56 -55.37 -6.53
N LEU A 832 27.63 -54.78 -5.99
CA LEU A 832 28.52 -53.90 -6.76
C LEU A 832 29.13 -54.60 -7.98
N SER A 833 29.62 -55.84 -7.83
CA SER A 833 30.18 -56.62 -8.95
C SER A 833 29.16 -56.90 -10.06
N ASP A 834 27.92 -57.20 -9.68
CA ASP A 834 26.83 -57.43 -10.63
C ASP A 834 26.42 -56.14 -11.34
N LEU A 835 26.42 -55.01 -10.62
CA LEU A 835 26.16 -53.69 -11.18
C LEU A 835 27.19 -53.34 -12.24
N LEU A 836 28.48 -53.46 -11.93
CA LEU A 836 29.58 -53.09 -12.82
C LEU A 836 29.60 -53.96 -14.09
N SER A 837 29.37 -55.27 -13.95
CA SER A 837 29.36 -56.19 -15.10
C SER A 837 28.15 -56.07 -16.02
N GLN A 838 27.00 -55.63 -15.50
CA GLN A 838 25.77 -55.50 -16.28
C GLN A 838 25.57 -54.11 -16.90
N SER A 839 26.20 -53.07 -16.36
CA SER A 839 25.94 -51.67 -16.75
C SER A 839 26.73 -51.23 -17.97
N ASP A 840 26.07 -50.50 -18.87
CA ASP A 840 26.70 -49.78 -19.97
C ASP A 840 27.09 -48.36 -19.55
N ILE A 841 26.40 -47.81 -18.54
CA ILE A 841 26.68 -46.50 -17.95
C ILE A 841 26.74 -46.70 -16.44
N VAL A 842 27.83 -46.30 -15.79
CA VAL A 842 27.96 -46.32 -14.32
C VAL A 842 28.00 -44.90 -13.80
N ILE A 843 27.07 -44.54 -12.92
CA ILE A 843 26.98 -43.21 -12.29
C ILE A 843 27.28 -43.34 -10.80
N VAL A 844 28.24 -42.55 -10.30
CA VAL A 844 28.67 -42.57 -8.90
C VAL A 844 28.04 -41.40 -8.15
N CYS A 845 27.18 -41.71 -7.17
CA CYS A 845 26.44 -40.74 -6.35
C CYS A 845 26.51 -41.06 -4.85
N CYS A 846 27.45 -41.90 -4.40
CA CYS A 846 27.61 -42.25 -3.00
C CYS A 846 28.41 -41.18 -2.22
N SER A 847 28.18 -41.07 -0.92
CA SER A 847 28.98 -40.17 -0.08
C SER A 847 30.38 -40.73 0.18
N LEU A 848 31.38 -39.86 0.25
CA LEU A 848 32.73 -40.23 0.66
C LEU A 848 32.78 -40.52 2.16
N ASN A 849 33.31 -41.68 2.51
CA ASN A 849 33.58 -42.12 3.86
C ASN A 849 34.69 -43.20 3.82
N PRO A 850 35.21 -43.67 4.96
CA PRO A 850 36.29 -44.66 4.97
C PRO A 850 36.00 -45.96 4.19
N SER A 851 34.72 -46.35 4.04
CA SER A 851 34.33 -47.55 3.30
C SER A 851 34.11 -47.33 1.80
N THR A 852 33.95 -46.08 1.35
CA THR A 852 33.73 -45.73 -0.06
C THR A 852 34.94 -45.05 -0.69
N LYS A 853 35.99 -44.74 0.08
CA LYS A 853 37.26 -44.25 -0.45
C LYS A 853 37.89 -45.30 -1.37
N HIS A 854 38.22 -44.90 -2.59
CA HIS A 854 38.75 -45.75 -3.65
C HIS A 854 37.91 -47.01 -3.90
N LEU A 855 36.58 -46.89 -3.76
CA LEU A 855 35.63 -47.97 -4.01
C LEU A 855 35.74 -48.51 -5.44
N LEU A 856 35.98 -47.63 -6.42
CA LEU A 856 36.27 -48.00 -7.80
C LEU A 856 37.78 -47.92 -8.05
N GLY A 857 38.46 -49.06 -7.91
CA GLY A 857 39.87 -49.25 -8.25
C GLY A 857 40.08 -50.23 -9.41
N ARG A 858 41.32 -50.71 -9.59
CA ARG A 858 41.70 -51.56 -10.73
C ARG A 858 40.82 -52.80 -10.92
N GLU A 859 40.51 -53.50 -9.83
CA GLU A 859 39.70 -54.72 -9.91
C GLU A 859 38.24 -54.41 -10.28
N GLN A 860 37.69 -53.28 -9.84
CA GLN A 860 36.34 -52.85 -10.19
C GLN A 860 36.26 -52.43 -11.66
N PHE A 861 37.25 -51.70 -12.17
CA PHE A 861 37.31 -51.35 -13.58
C PHE A 861 37.40 -52.57 -14.51
N ARG A 862 38.07 -53.64 -14.09
CA ARG A 862 38.10 -54.90 -14.87
C ARG A 862 36.75 -55.60 -14.96
N LEU A 863 35.84 -55.36 -14.01
CA LEU A 863 34.49 -55.91 -14.05
C LEU A 863 33.56 -55.15 -14.99
N MET A 864 33.90 -53.90 -15.34
CA MET A 864 33.10 -53.08 -16.24
C MET A 864 33.19 -53.58 -17.68
N LYS A 865 32.17 -53.26 -18.49
CA LYS A 865 32.17 -53.60 -19.91
C LYS A 865 33.18 -52.70 -20.66
N PRO A 866 33.91 -53.22 -21.67
CA PRO A 866 34.83 -52.43 -22.49
C PRO A 866 34.23 -51.15 -23.08
N ASN A 867 32.95 -51.20 -23.50
CA ASN A 867 32.25 -50.07 -24.11
C ASN A 867 31.46 -49.23 -23.11
N SER A 868 31.62 -49.48 -21.80
CA SER A 868 30.90 -48.71 -20.78
C SER A 868 31.55 -47.37 -20.49
N ILE A 869 30.78 -46.44 -19.94
CA ILE A 869 31.28 -45.15 -19.46
C ILE A 869 31.05 -44.98 -17.96
N LEU A 870 31.93 -44.21 -17.31
CA LEU A 870 31.83 -43.84 -15.91
C LEU A 870 31.47 -42.35 -15.79
N ILE A 871 30.47 -42.01 -14.98
CA ILE A 871 30.16 -40.62 -14.61
C ILE A 871 30.34 -40.46 -13.11
N ASN A 872 31.20 -39.54 -12.69
CA ASN A 872 31.41 -39.24 -11.27
C ASN A 872 31.02 -37.80 -10.95
N THR A 873 29.92 -37.64 -10.20
CA THR A 873 29.43 -36.36 -9.65
C THR A 873 29.31 -36.38 -8.13
N SER A 874 30.05 -37.31 -7.49
CA SER A 874 30.06 -37.49 -6.04
C SER A 874 31.25 -36.80 -5.36
N ARG A 875 32.32 -37.55 -5.10
CA ARG A 875 33.62 -37.08 -4.61
C ARG A 875 34.71 -37.80 -5.39
N GLY A 876 35.77 -37.07 -5.75
CA GLY A 876 36.86 -37.63 -6.56
C GLY A 876 37.51 -38.84 -5.91
N ALA A 877 37.77 -38.77 -4.59
CA ALA A 877 38.39 -39.87 -3.83
C ALA A 877 37.57 -41.16 -3.70
N VAL A 878 36.33 -41.22 -4.23
CA VAL A 878 35.59 -42.49 -4.36
C VAL A 878 36.18 -43.36 -5.48
N VAL A 879 36.80 -42.74 -6.48
CA VAL A 879 37.45 -43.39 -7.61
C VAL A 879 38.96 -43.27 -7.44
N ASP A 880 39.70 -44.37 -7.58
CA ASP A 880 41.16 -44.30 -7.65
C ASP A 880 41.56 -43.70 -9.00
N GLN A 881 42.07 -42.46 -8.98
CA GLN A 881 42.37 -41.68 -10.18
C GLN A 881 43.47 -42.34 -11.04
N ARG A 882 44.42 -43.04 -10.42
CA ARG A 882 45.48 -43.77 -11.14
C ARG A 882 44.91 -45.00 -11.84
N ALA A 883 44.05 -45.74 -11.14
CA ALA A 883 43.35 -46.88 -11.73
C ALA A 883 42.44 -46.45 -12.89
N LEU A 884 41.79 -45.29 -12.77
CA LEU A 884 40.96 -44.71 -13.82
C LEU A 884 41.78 -44.36 -15.06
N TYR A 885 42.92 -43.68 -14.90
CA TYR A 885 43.84 -43.40 -16.01
C TYR A 885 44.27 -44.68 -16.74
N GLU A 886 44.67 -45.72 -16.00
CA GLU A 886 45.06 -47.01 -16.60
C GLU A 886 43.90 -47.68 -17.35
N ALA A 887 42.68 -47.60 -16.83
CA ALA A 887 41.49 -48.15 -17.47
C ALA A 887 41.12 -47.43 -18.78
N LEU A 888 41.35 -46.11 -18.85
CA LEU A 888 41.02 -45.28 -20.01
C LEU A 888 42.12 -45.24 -21.07
N LYS A 889 43.39 -45.29 -20.67
CA LYS A 889 44.55 -45.13 -21.56
C LYS A 889 44.56 -46.11 -22.74
N SER A 890 44.13 -47.35 -22.53
CA SER A 890 44.06 -48.33 -23.61
C SER A 890 42.76 -48.24 -24.43
N GLY A 891 41.73 -47.57 -23.91
CA GLY A 891 40.37 -47.55 -24.48
C GLY A 891 39.70 -48.93 -24.52
N THR A 892 40.28 -49.95 -23.87
CA THR A 892 39.81 -51.35 -23.91
C THR A 892 39.12 -51.80 -22.62
N THR A 893 39.37 -51.12 -21.49
CA THR A 893 38.79 -51.51 -20.20
C THR A 893 37.46 -50.80 -19.98
N ILE A 894 37.44 -49.49 -20.20
CA ILE A 894 36.23 -48.66 -20.31
C ILE A 894 36.40 -47.66 -21.46
N SER A 895 35.29 -47.19 -22.01
CA SER A 895 35.29 -46.35 -23.21
C SER A 895 35.63 -44.89 -22.89
N ALA A 896 35.05 -44.33 -21.83
CA ALA A 896 35.22 -42.94 -21.45
C ALA A 896 34.82 -42.70 -19.99
N ALA A 897 35.25 -41.57 -19.42
CA ALA A 897 34.77 -41.08 -18.15
C ALA A 897 34.29 -39.63 -18.29
N GLY A 898 33.32 -39.24 -17.48
CA GLY A 898 32.91 -37.85 -17.29
C GLY A 898 33.05 -37.51 -15.81
N LEU A 899 33.90 -36.52 -15.51
CA LEU A 899 34.29 -36.20 -14.14
C LEU A 899 33.94 -34.76 -13.79
N ASP A 900 33.06 -34.58 -12.81
CA ASP A 900 32.80 -33.28 -12.17
C ASP A 900 33.76 -33.03 -10.99
N VAL A 901 34.29 -34.11 -10.42
CA VAL A 901 35.12 -34.11 -9.20
C VAL A 901 36.40 -34.93 -9.40
N MET A 902 37.49 -34.49 -8.78
CA MET A 902 38.83 -35.06 -8.88
C MET A 902 39.42 -35.37 -7.49
N GLU A 903 40.41 -36.27 -7.39
CA GLU A 903 41.00 -36.61 -6.09
C GLU A 903 41.81 -35.44 -5.52
N VAL A 904 42.41 -34.63 -6.39
CA VAL A 904 43.06 -33.36 -6.07
C VAL A 904 42.37 -32.26 -6.86
N GLU A 905 41.84 -31.27 -6.14
CA GLU A 905 41.19 -30.10 -6.71
C GLU A 905 41.87 -28.81 -6.24
N PRO A 906 42.15 -27.85 -7.14
CA PRO A 906 42.00 -27.95 -8.60
C PRO A 906 42.93 -29.00 -9.23
N MET A 907 42.53 -29.54 -10.38
CA MET A 907 43.32 -30.56 -11.08
C MET A 907 44.71 -30.03 -11.43
N PRO A 908 45.79 -30.75 -11.06
CA PRO A 908 47.15 -30.40 -11.50
C PRO A 908 47.25 -30.40 -13.02
N LEU A 909 47.89 -29.38 -13.59
CA LEU A 909 48.00 -29.23 -15.06
C LEU A 909 48.90 -30.29 -15.71
N ASP A 910 49.72 -30.97 -14.92
CA ASP A 910 50.56 -32.10 -15.32
C ASP A 910 49.90 -33.47 -15.08
N ASP A 911 48.62 -33.50 -14.68
CA ASP A 911 47.92 -34.75 -14.44
C ASP A 911 47.76 -35.58 -15.73
N PRO A 912 48.09 -36.88 -15.73
CA PRO A 912 48.00 -37.74 -16.91
C PRO A 912 46.61 -37.82 -17.55
N LEU A 913 45.52 -37.62 -16.78
CA LEU A 913 44.16 -37.63 -17.34
C LEU A 913 43.94 -36.55 -18.39
N LEU A 914 44.61 -35.39 -18.27
CA LEU A 914 44.53 -34.28 -19.22
C LEU A 914 45.11 -34.63 -20.60
N THR A 915 45.86 -35.74 -20.71
CA THR A 915 46.41 -36.22 -21.99
C THR A 915 45.45 -37.07 -22.80
N LEU A 916 44.32 -37.47 -22.22
CA LEU A 916 43.35 -38.38 -22.82
C LEU A 916 42.21 -37.62 -23.50
N ASP A 917 41.73 -38.12 -24.63
CA ASP A 917 40.58 -37.53 -25.35
C ASP A 917 39.21 -38.02 -24.83
N ASN A 918 39.21 -39.03 -23.94
CA ASN A 918 38.03 -39.73 -23.43
C ASN A 918 37.76 -39.50 -21.93
N VAL A 919 38.05 -38.29 -21.44
CA VAL A 919 37.81 -37.80 -20.07
C VAL A 919 37.09 -36.46 -20.10
#